data_AF-A0AAU1FWD2-F1
#
_entry.id   AF-A0AAU1FWD2-F1
#
_cell.length_a   1.000
_cell.length_b   1.000
_cell.length_c   1.000
_cell.angle_alpha   90.00
_cell.angle_beta   90.00
_cell.angle_gamma   90.00
#
_symmetry.space_group_name_H-M   'P 1'
#
loop_
_entity.id
_entity.type
_entity.pdbx_description
1 polymer ?
#
loop_
_entity_poly.entity_id
_entity_poly.type
_entity_poly.pdbx_seq_one_letter_code
_entity_poly.pdbx_strand_id
1 'polypeptide(L)'
;MNLSRRTVLLAGGGVAAGLVPGLSGTAAAATRDLQPYASYWYPDSLPSGTPGTGITWRSLKAWRADGDTDLAFNAASVPLAARFTPTPANTTARSGQARIQSLVSFGPTSGNPSQGAATADYYALTHWAYVDELVFWGGSSGEGLILAPNAPIVDAAHRHGVPVLGNVFLPPVAYGGQLQWTRDLVQKDSTGHYPLAAQLVAVAAAYGFDGWFINAETGGGNTALATDMLGFLKELKTLGAAKGQRVTWYDSMTVSGSVSWQGALNSQNKTFFLAADTMFIDFRWSQSSLASSGTTAQQLGRSRYELWAGVDVEAGGTGASVNWDAIVPTTKTHVTSIGFYRPEWTRNHLPANRTPGDFHAADDKFWTGSSLDPAKPDTTASWRAPAVSVADRSTVSSVPFATVFNTGHGLKWYEDGKVTSGAAWNHLGLQDRLPSRRWVVRTTGGRPSVTFDFADAWRGGSSLLVDGALDAPATLDLYATRLPLGADTVVELTHRLDSGSARVELAVATAEPGTAGGAPPYTYFPVSASGSWGTSTVRLTGLSGTVRAIGVRLTGTGGAVRWRLGGLAVRDAVVTPAAPTDLRVTDADGGGLRFAWQGATGPVRHYELYRTLPDGTRRFLGGTCQRAFYAGGLAPEQGESAARFELRAVGELFTISTAATTTHTW
;
A
#
# COMPACT_ATOMS: atom_id res chain seq x y z
N MET A 1 -33.91 3.01 4.17
CA MET A 1 -35.07 3.18 5.08
C MET A 1 -34.89 2.27 6.27
N ASN A 2 -35.08 2.82 7.47
CA ASN A 2 -34.96 2.17 8.78
C ASN A 2 -35.79 0.89 8.92
N LEU A 3 -35.22 -0.14 9.56
CA LEU A 3 -35.98 -1.05 10.41
C LEU A 3 -35.17 -1.41 11.67
N SER A 4 -35.58 -0.77 12.77
CA SER A 4 -35.28 -1.12 14.17
C SER A 4 -36.27 -2.17 14.70
N ARG A 5 -35.94 -2.76 15.88
CA ARG A 5 -36.77 -3.50 16.87
C ARG A 5 -36.56 -5.03 16.82
N ARG A 6 -36.61 -5.79 17.91
CA ARG A 6 -36.82 -5.56 19.36
C ARG A 6 -36.47 -6.86 20.09
N THR A 7 -36.08 -6.70 21.34
CA THR A 7 -36.06 -7.65 22.46
C THR A 7 -37.30 -8.54 22.56
N VAL A 8 -37.12 -9.82 22.92
CA VAL A 8 -38.13 -10.69 23.56
C VAL A 8 -37.50 -11.33 24.79
N LEU A 9 -38.17 -11.16 25.94
CA LEU A 9 -37.88 -11.79 27.22
C LEU A 9 -39.24 -12.11 27.83
N LEU A 10 -39.51 -13.39 28.15
CA LEU A 10 -40.26 -13.84 29.34
C LEU A 10 -40.48 -15.36 29.38
N ALA A 11 -40.04 -15.91 30.52
CA ALA A 11 -40.68 -16.92 31.38
C ALA A 11 -40.92 -18.36 30.88
N GLY A 12 -40.19 -19.29 31.53
CA GLY A 12 -40.61 -20.67 31.77
C GLY A 12 -40.12 -21.09 33.16
N GLY A 13 -41.06 -21.42 34.05
CA GLY A 13 -40.83 -21.75 35.46
C GLY A 13 -40.26 -23.16 35.68
N GLY A 14 -39.78 -23.36 36.91
CA GLY A 14 -38.86 -24.42 37.30
C GLY A 14 -39.42 -25.85 37.39
N VAL A 15 -38.48 -26.79 37.36
CA VAL A 15 -38.52 -28.06 38.10
C VAL A 15 -37.10 -28.33 38.61
N ALA A 16 -36.96 -28.52 39.92
CA ALA A 16 -35.72 -28.91 40.58
C ALA A 16 -35.63 -30.44 40.66
N ALA A 17 -34.54 -31.02 40.16
CA ALA A 17 -34.15 -32.40 40.46
C ALA A 17 -32.64 -32.64 40.25
N GLY A 18 -31.96 -33.05 41.33
CA GLY A 18 -30.76 -33.90 41.28
C GLY A 18 -29.42 -33.27 40.88
N LEU A 19 -28.72 -32.66 41.85
CA LEU A 19 -27.27 -32.42 41.77
C LEU A 19 -26.52 -33.76 41.92
N VAL A 20 -26.02 -34.30 40.81
CA VAL A 20 -24.90 -35.23 40.81
C VAL A 20 -23.63 -34.38 40.63
N PRO A 21 -22.57 -34.53 41.45
CA PRO A 21 -21.34 -33.79 41.22
C PRO A 21 -20.70 -34.32 39.94
N GLY A 22 -20.93 -33.58 38.84
CA GLY A 22 -20.21 -33.77 37.59
C GLY A 22 -18.73 -33.51 37.82
N LEU A 23 -17.92 -34.43 37.32
CA LEU A 23 -16.46 -34.34 37.27
C LEU A 23 -16.02 -32.92 36.92
N SER A 24 -15.05 -32.42 37.69
CA SER A 24 -14.37 -31.16 37.47
C SER A 24 -13.81 -31.15 36.05
N GLY A 25 -14.56 -30.58 35.11
CA GLY A 25 -14.02 -30.23 33.81
C GLY A 25 -12.92 -29.22 34.09
N THR A 26 -11.66 -29.63 33.88
CA THR A 26 -10.55 -28.69 33.76
C THR A 26 -10.96 -27.69 32.69
N ALA A 27 -11.29 -26.45 33.10
CA ALA A 27 -11.49 -25.37 32.15
C ALA A 27 -10.23 -25.31 31.29
N ALA A 28 -10.37 -25.58 29.98
CA ALA A 28 -9.29 -25.41 29.05
C ALA A 28 -8.76 -23.98 29.24
N ALA A 29 -7.45 -23.84 29.44
CA ALA A 29 -6.84 -22.52 29.54
C ALA A 29 -7.25 -21.72 28.30
N ALA A 30 -7.70 -20.48 28.51
CA ALA A 30 -8.08 -19.61 27.39
C ALA A 30 -6.86 -19.42 26.50
N THR A 31 -7.00 -19.75 25.21
CA THR A 31 -5.95 -19.55 24.20
C THR A 31 -5.58 -18.08 24.13
N ARG A 32 -4.28 -17.77 24.24
CA ARG A 32 -3.74 -16.42 24.07
C ARG A 32 -3.86 -16.02 22.60
N ASP A 33 -4.23 -14.76 22.38
CA ASP A 33 -4.16 -14.18 21.05
C ASP A 33 -2.70 -13.83 20.71
N LEU A 34 -2.09 -14.62 19.84
CA LEU A 34 -0.73 -14.41 19.38
C LEU A 34 -0.66 -13.59 18.09
N GLN A 35 -1.78 -13.20 17.48
CA GLN A 35 -1.77 -12.40 16.25
C GLN A 35 -1.17 -11.02 16.55
N PRO A 36 -0.08 -10.61 15.87
CA PRO A 36 0.38 -9.23 15.94
C PRO A 36 -0.55 -8.32 15.13
N TYR A 37 -0.79 -7.13 15.67
CA TYR A 37 -1.65 -6.10 15.08
C TYR A 37 -0.90 -4.78 14.89
N ALA A 38 -1.44 -3.93 14.01
CA ALA A 38 -1.04 -2.54 13.88
C ALA A 38 -1.11 -1.84 15.25
N SER A 39 -0.06 -1.10 15.59
CA SER A 39 0.05 -0.47 16.90
C SER A 39 -0.70 0.85 16.95
N TYR A 40 -1.47 1.03 18.02
CA TYR A 40 -2.20 2.26 18.30
C TYR A 40 -2.11 2.66 19.77
N TRP A 41 -2.26 3.95 20.04
CA TRP A 41 -2.09 4.53 21.37
C TRP A 41 -3.00 5.73 21.63
N TYR A 42 -3.21 6.04 22.89
CA TYR A 42 -3.58 7.38 23.36
C TYR A 42 -2.30 8.18 23.66
N PRO A 43 -2.33 9.52 23.64
CA PRO A 43 -1.16 10.34 23.99
C PRO A 43 -0.62 10.02 25.38
N ASP A 44 -1.47 10.11 26.41
CA ASP A 44 -1.16 9.66 27.78
C ASP A 44 -2.41 9.16 28.54
N SER A 45 -3.38 10.05 28.79
CA SER A 45 -4.60 9.68 29.52
C SER A 45 -5.44 8.68 28.73
N LEU A 46 -5.90 7.62 29.39
CA LEU A 46 -6.75 6.60 28.80
C LEU A 46 -8.25 6.96 28.99
N PRO A 47 -9.15 6.42 28.14
CA PRO A 47 -10.59 6.53 28.39
C PRO A 47 -10.99 5.91 29.73
N SER A 48 -12.17 6.28 30.23
CA SER A 48 -12.76 5.65 31.41
C SER A 48 -13.41 4.30 31.06
N GLY A 49 -13.42 3.38 32.02
CA GLY A 49 -14.03 2.05 31.87
C GLY A 49 -13.04 0.99 31.41
N THR A 50 -13.54 0.02 30.64
CA THR A 50 -12.77 -1.12 30.13
C THR A 50 -12.81 -1.09 28.60
N PRO A 51 -11.69 -1.37 27.91
CA PRO A 51 -11.70 -1.50 26.46
C PRO A 51 -12.68 -2.58 25.98
N GLY A 52 -13.23 -2.39 24.79
CA GLY A 52 -14.04 -3.41 24.13
C GLY A 52 -13.21 -4.65 23.75
N THR A 53 -13.89 -5.74 23.37
CA THR A 53 -13.23 -6.97 22.92
C THR A 53 -12.26 -6.69 21.77
N GLY A 54 -11.02 -7.19 21.87
CA GLY A 54 -9.98 -6.99 20.86
C GLY A 54 -9.28 -5.61 20.91
N ILE A 55 -9.67 -4.75 21.85
CA ILE A 55 -9.07 -3.42 22.03
C ILE A 55 -8.11 -3.44 23.23
N THR A 56 -6.94 -2.81 23.08
CA THR A 56 -5.99 -2.60 24.17
C THR A 56 -5.65 -1.13 24.25
N TRP A 57 -6.01 -0.47 25.35
CA TRP A 57 -5.62 0.92 25.59
C TRP A 57 -4.19 1.00 26.11
N ARG A 58 -3.38 1.83 25.45
CA ARG A 58 -1.95 2.02 25.76
C ARG A 58 -1.60 3.51 25.67
N SER A 59 -0.72 3.99 26.54
CA SER A 59 -0.16 5.34 26.49
C SER A 59 1.08 5.36 25.59
N LEU A 60 1.14 6.28 24.64
CA LEU A 60 2.31 6.47 23.78
C LEU A 60 3.52 6.92 24.61
N LYS A 61 3.30 7.73 25.65
CA LYS A 61 4.35 8.18 26.58
C LYS A 61 5.11 7.01 27.24
N ALA A 62 4.42 5.90 27.46
CA ALA A 62 4.98 4.69 28.05
C ALA A 62 5.61 3.74 27.02
N TRP A 63 5.38 3.92 25.72
CA TRP A 63 5.93 3.02 24.68
C TRP A 63 7.47 3.03 24.69
N ARG A 64 8.07 1.85 24.54
CA ARG A 64 9.51 1.67 24.35
C ARG A 64 9.70 0.54 23.34
N ALA A 65 10.69 0.70 22.45
CA ALA A 65 10.92 -0.26 21.37
C ALA A 65 11.32 -1.66 21.89
N ASP A 66 12.08 -1.73 22.99
CA ASP A 66 12.52 -2.98 23.63
C ASP A 66 11.39 -3.74 24.33
N GLY A 67 10.33 -3.03 24.75
CA GLY A 67 9.13 -3.61 25.36
C GLY A 67 8.02 -3.96 24.36
N ASP A 68 8.20 -3.66 23.08
CA ASP A 68 7.20 -3.90 22.03
C ASP A 68 7.39 -5.27 21.40
N THR A 69 6.62 -6.25 21.87
CA THR A 69 6.69 -7.65 21.42
C THR A 69 6.26 -7.85 19.97
N ASP A 70 5.56 -6.89 19.38
CA ASP A 70 5.05 -6.96 18.01
C ASP A 70 5.91 -6.14 17.03
N LEU A 71 6.91 -5.40 17.53
CA LEU A 71 7.79 -4.54 16.72
C LEU A 71 8.43 -5.29 15.55
N ALA A 72 8.90 -6.52 15.75
CA ALA A 72 9.54 -7.30 14.68
C ALA A 72 8.59 -7.68 13.53
N PHE A 73 7.28 -7.67 13.77
CA PHE A 73 6.23 -7.92 12.78
C PHE A 73 5.74 -6.62 12.13
N ASN A 74 5.84 -5.49 12.85
CA ASN A 74 5.37 -4.16 12.45
C ASN A 74 6.45 -3.26 11.83
N ALA A 75 7.73 -3.62 11.92
CA ALA A 75 8.83 -2.83 11.37
C ALA A 75 9.04 -3.07 9.86
N ALA A 76 8.82 -2.03 9.06
CA ALA A 76 9.12 -2.03 7.63
C ALA A 76 10.62 -2.31 7.39
N SER A 77 10.92 -2.98 6.28
CA SER A 77 12.28 -3.42 5.94
C SER A 77 12.74 -2.94 4.57
N VAL A 78 11.82 -2.46 3.73
CA VAL A 78 12.15 -1.90 2.41
C VAL A 78 12.45 -0.41 2.55
N PRO A 79 13.63 0.08 2.11
CA PRO A 79 13.93 1.51 2.12
C PRO A 79 13.14 2.26 1.04
N LEU A 80 12.84 3.53 1.30
CA LEU A 80 12.16 4.43 0.35
C LEU A 80 12.97 4.57 -0.95
N ALA A 81 12.41 4.08 -2.06
CA ALA A 81 13.07 4.09 -3.36
C ALA A 81 13.07 5.50 -4.00
N ALA A 82 14.17 5.84 -4.68
CA ALA A 82 14.22 7.03 -5.52
C ALA A 82 13.30 6.87 -6.75
N ARG A 83 12.67 7.98 -7.16
CA ARG A 83 11.76 8.03 -8.31
C ARG A 83 12.28 8.95 -9.40
N PHE A 84 11.86 8.68 -10.63
CA PHE A 84 11.96 9.61 -11.75
C PHE A 84 10.61 9.77 -12.46
N THR A 85 10.46 10.87 -13.18
CA THR A 85 9.28 11.14 -14.04
C THR A 85 9.70 10.95 -15.50
N PRO A 86 9.16 9.95 -16.23
CA PRO A 86 9.34 9.82 -17.67
C PRO A 86 8.56 10.90 -18.45
N THR A 87 8.78 11.01 -19.76
CA THR A 87 7.91 11.80 -20.66
C THR A 87 6.43 11.47 -20.40
N PRO A 88 5.56 12.44 -20.07
CA PRO A 88 4.19 12.18 -19.64
C PRO A 88 3.39 11.29 -20.60
N ALA A 89 2.52 10.45 -20.04
CA ALA A 89 1.70 9.54 -20.81
C ALA A 89 0.78 10.26 -21.82
N ASN A 90 0.35 11.49 -21.53
CA ASN A 90 -0.52 12.30 -22.37
C ASN A 90 -0.19 13.81 -22.22
N THR A 91 -0.77 14.65 -23.07
CA THR A 91 -0.51 16.10 -23.10
C THR A 91 -1.18 16.90 -21.99
N THR A 92 -2.15 16.33 -21.26
CA THR A 92 -2.83 17.01 -20.15
C THR A 92 -2.12 16.78 -18.82
N ALA A 93 -1.41 15.67 -18.67
CA ALA A 93 -0.65 15.31 -17.48
C ALA A 93 0.63 16.15 -17.35
N ARG A 94 0.90 16.63 -16.13
CA ARG A 94 1.98 17.59 -15.89
C ARG A 94 3.02 17.08 -14.91
N SER A 95 4.28 17.27 -15.27
CA SER A 95 5.43 17.04 -14.39
C SER A 95 5.73 18.28 -13.55
N GLY A 96 6.24 18.09 -12.33
CA GLY A 96 6.69 19.18 -11.45
C GLY A 96 5.59 20.13 -10.94
N GLN A 97 4.31 19.81 -11.13
CA GLN A 97 3.18 20.59 -10.63
C GLN A 97 2.46 19.87 -9.47
N ALA A 98 1.12 19.89 -9.46
CA ALA A 98 0.31 19.22 -8.45
C ALA A 98 0.78 17.79 -8.17
N ARG A 99 0.71 17.44 -6.89
CA ARG A 99 1.00 16.14 -6.32
C ARG A 99 -0.30 15.49 -5.83
N ILE A 100 -0.24 14.24 -5.39
CA ILE A 100 -1.40 13.54 -4.82
C ILE A 100 -1.08 12.93 -3.45
N GLN A 101 -1.79 13.36 -2.41
CA GLN A 101 -1.83 12.64 -1.14
C GLN A 101 -3.05 11.73 -1.09
N SER A 102 -2.91 10.55 -0.48
CA SER A 102 -3.98 9.56 -0.33
C SER A 102 -4.13 9.15 1.14
N LEU A 103 -5.27 9.45 1.75
CA LEU A 103 -5.65 9.03 3.11
C LEU A 103 -6.47 7.75 3.02
N VAL A 104 -5.87 6.62 3.40
CA VAL A 104 -6.43 5.29 3.15
C VAL A 104 -6.63 4.52 4.44
N SER A 105 -7.83 4.01 4.67
CA SER A 105 -8.08 3.03 5.74
C SER A 105 -7.90 1.61 5.19
N PHE A 106 -6.77 0.98 5.50
CA PHE A 106 -6.48 -0.39 5.09
C PHE A 106 -7.15 -1.46 5.99
N GLY A 107 -7.75 -1.01 7.09
CA GLY A 107 -8.41 -1.84 8.10
C GLY A 107 -8.84 -0.99 9.29
N PRO A 108 -9.51 -1.59 10.29
CA PRO A 108 -9.85 -0.91 11.55
C PRO A 108 -8.60 -0.42 12.31
N THR A 109 -8.77 0.43 13.31
CA THR A 109 -7.64 0.87 14.17
C THR A 109 -7.14 -0.31 14.99
N SER A 110 -8.06 -0.98 15.68
CA SER A 110 -7.81 -2.20 16.45
C SER A 110 -8.04 -3.46 15.61
N GLY A 111 -7.32 -4.53 15.90
CA GLY A 111 -7.52 -5.82 15.21
C GLY A 111 -7.06 -5.85 13.75
N ASN A 112 -6.30 -4.85 13.28
CA ASN A 112 -5.74 -4.81 11.93
C ASN A 112 -4.42 -5.60 11.87
N PRO A 113 -4.36 -6.79 11.22
CA PRO A 113 -3.20 -7.68 11.30
C PRO A 113 -1.93 -7.05 10.74
N SER A 114 -0.82 -7.15 11.49
CA SER A 114 0.47 -6.56 11.11
C SER A 114 0.97 -6.97 9.73
N GLN A 115 0.70 -8.22 9.32
CA GLN A 115 1.28 -8.84 8.13
C GLN A 115 0.23 -9.39 7.16
N GLY A 116 -0.90 -8.68 7.03
CA GLY A 116 -1.99 -9.09 6.16
C GLY A 116 -2.81 -10.26 6.72
N ALA A 117 -3.66 -10.86 5.89
CA ALA A 117 -4.65 -11.84 6.34
C ALA A 117 -4.96 -12.93 5.28
N ALA A 118 -5.65 -13.98 5.71
CA ALA A 118 -6.11 -15.10 4.87
C ALA A 118 -7.36 -14.74 4.03
N THR A 119 -7.29 -13.63 3.28
CA THR A 119 -8.34 -13.19 2.34
C THR A 119 -7.72 -12.45 1.17
N ALA A 120 -8.32 -12.59 -0.02
CA ALA A 120 -7.95 -11.81 -1.22
C ALA A 120 -8.83 -10.57 -1.41
N ASP A 121 -9.88 -10.38 -0.62
CA ASP A 121 -10.69 -9.16 -0.65
C ASP A 121 -9.98 -8.07 0.15
N TYR A 122 -9.00 -7.41 -0.46
CA TYR A 122 -8.16 -6.39 0.18
C TYR A 122 -7.93 -5.19 -0.74
N TYR A 123 -7.72 -4.00 -0.16
CA TYR A 123 -7.37 -2.80 -0.93
C TYR A 123 -5.89 -2.85 -1.33
N ALA A 124 -5.58 -3.71 -2.29
CA ALA A 124 -4.23 -3.87 -2.81
C ALA A 124 -3.92 -2.78 -3.84
N LEU A 125 -3.74 -1.53 -3.39
CA LEU A 125 -3.45 -0.37 -4.25
C LEU A 125 -2.28 -0.67 -5.21
N THR A 126 -2.45 -0.35 -6.50
CA THR A 126 -1.45 -0.60 -7.54
C THR A 126 -1.04 0.67 -8.32
N HIS A 127 -1.68 1.81 -8.06
CA HIS A 127 -1.48 3.08 -8.77
C HIS A 127 -0.47 4.03 -8.10
N TRP A 128 0.55 3.46 -7.46
CA TRP A 128 1.61 4.19 -6.74
C TRP A 128 2.34 5.25 -7.58
N ALA A 129 2.37 5.08 -8.90
CA ALA A 129 3.01 6.01 -9.83
C ALA A 129 2.44 7.43 -9.74
N TYR A 130 1.18 7.59 -9.32
CA TYR A 130 0.53 8.90 -9.18
C TYR A 130 0.54 9.43 -7.73
N VAL A 131 0.76 8.57 -6.74
CA VAL A 131 0.73 8.94 -5.32
C VAL A 131 2.05 9.59 -4.91
N ASP A 132 2.00 10.73 -4.24
CA ASP A 132 3.15 11.44 -3.71
C ASP A 132 3.37 11.20 -2.21
N GLU A 133 2.30 10.94 -1.47
CA GLU A 133 2.33 10.69 -0.02
C GLU A 133 1.10 9.87 0.36
N LEU A 134 1.31 8.82 1.15
CA LEU A 134 0.23 7.99 1.70
C LEU A 134 0.06 8.32 3.18
N VAL A 135 -1.18 8.46 3.64
CA VAL A 135 -1.51 8.53 5.07
C VAL A 135 -2.25 7.25 5.42
N PHE A 136 -1.72 6.50 6.37
CA PHE A 136 -2.38 5.33 6.92
C PHE A 136 -3.49 5.76 7.88
N TRP A 137 -4.70 5.87 7.33
CA TRP A 137 -5.83 6.50 7.99
C TRP A 137 -6.53 5.55 8.96
N GLY A 138 -6.78 6.06 10.16
CA GLY A 138 -7.50 5.37 11.23
C GLY A 138 -7.40 6.15 12.53
N GLY A 139 -7.73 5.50 13.64
CA GLY A 139 -7.85 6.14 14.94
C GLY A 139 -9.30 6.45 15.28
N SER A 140 -9.68 6.21 16.53
CA SER A 140 -11.00 6.51 17.07
C SER A 140 -10.94 6.72 18.57
N SER A 141 -11.91 7.43 19.13
CA SER A 141 -11.97 7.71 20.58
C SER A 141 -12.10 6.46 21.44
N GLY A 142 -12.63 5.36 20.90
CA GLY A 142 -12.82 4.09 21.61
C GLY A 142 -11.67 3.09 21.50
N GLU A 143 -10.81 3.24 20.48
CA GLU A 143 -9.70 2.32 20.23
C GLU A 143 -8.35 2.94 20.61
N GLY A 144 -8.02 4.08 19.99
CA GLY A 144 -6.73 4.77 20.09
C GLY A 144 -6.64 5.89 19.06
N LEU A 145 -5.88 6.93 19.37
CA LEU A 145 -5.83 8.18 18.60
C LEU A 145 -4.62 8.29 17.68
N ILE A 146 -3.55 7.55 18.01
CA ILE A 146 -2.28 7.57 17.32
C ILE A 146 -2.09 6.19 16.73
N LEU A 147 -2.00 6.09 15.40
CA LEU A 147 -1.95 4.82 14.67
C LEU A 147 -0.70 4.77 13.80
N ALA A 148 0.15 3.77 14.03
CA ALA A 148 1.28 3.47 13.18
C ALA A 148 0.85 2.58 11.98
N PRO A 149 1.44 2.78 10.79
CA PRO A 149 1.16 1.94 9.62
C PRO A 149 1.72 0.53 9.78
N ASN A 150 1.06 -0.45 9.16
CA ASN A 150 1.56 -1.83 9.09
C ASN A 150 2.76 -1.91 8.13
N ALA A 151 3.78 -2.70 8.50
CA ALA A 151 4.98 -2.89 7.69
C ALA A 151 4.73 -3.24 6.21
N PRO A 152 3.80 -4.15 5.84
CA PRO A 152 3.57 -4.52 4.44
C PRO A 152 3.16 -3.33 3.56
N ILE A 153 2.46 -2.34 4.11
CA ILE A 153 2.01 -1.17 3.37
C ILE A 153 3.17 -0.21 3.16
N VAL A 154 3.96 0.03 4.22
CA VAL A 154 5.18 0.84 4.14
C VAL A 154 6.15 0.21 3.14
N ASP A 155 6.35 -1.11 3.19
CA ASP A 155 7.24 -1.84 2.28
C ASP A 155 6.81 -1.69 0.81
N ALA A 156 5.51 -1.82 0.53
CA ALA A 156 4.95 -1.64 -0.81
C ALA A 156 5.11 -0.19 -1.30
N ALA A 157 4.75 0.79 -0.47
CA ALA A 157 4.86 2.20 -0.80
C ALA A 157 6.34 2.61 -1.03
N HIS A 158 7.25 2.17 -0.16
CA HIS A 158 8.69 2.41 -0.27
C HIS A 158 9.30 1.80 -1.52
N ARG A 159 8.91 0.57 -1.90
CA ARG A 159 9.34 -0.05 -3.17
C ARG A 159 8.96 0.80 -4.40
N HIS A 160 7.87 1.54 -4.28
CA HIS A 160 7.37 2.49 -5.29
C HIS A 160 7.76 3.95 -5.02
N GLY A 161 8.58 4.22 -4.01
CA GLY A 161 9.11 5.55 -3.69
C GLY A 161 8.08 6.53 -3.13
N VAL A 162 7.03 6.01 -2.47
CA VAL A 162 5.98 6.79 -1.81
C VAL A 162 6.22 6.78 -0.30
N PRO A 163 6.40 7.94 0.36
CA PRO A 163 6.46 8.02 1.81
C PRO A 163 5.09 7.75 2.44
N VAL A 164 5.10 7.12 3.62
CA VAL A 164 3.92 6.76 4.40
C VAL A 164 3.93 7.47 5.75
N LEU A 165 2.85 8.19 6.05
CA LEU A 165 2.63 8.82 7.34
C LEU A 165 1.68 7.95 8.19
N GLY A 166 1.99 7.81 9.47
CA GLY A 166 1.02 7.40 10.47
C GLY A 166 -0.01 8.52 10.73
N ASN A 167 -1.03 8.22 11.53
CA ASN A 167 -2.09 9.18 11.82
C ASN A 167 -2.17 9.53 13.30
N VAL A 168 -2.28 10.82 13.61
CA VAL A 168 -2.65 11.34 14.93
C VAL A 168 -4.00 12.02 14.77
N PHE A 169 -5.07 11.35 15.20
CA PHE A 169 -6.44 11.84 15.10
C PHE A 169 -6.99 12.21 16.48
N LEU A 170 -7.17 13.50 16.71
CA LEU A 170 -7.87 14.04 17.89
C LEU A 170 -9.34 14.26 17.49
N PRO A 171 -10.27 13.36 17.87
CA PRO A 171 -11.59 13.32 17.26
C PRO A 171 -12.46 14.53 17.62
N PRO A 172 -13.50 14.84 16.84
CA PRO A 172 -14.55 15.77 17.26
C PRO A 172 -15.22 15.31 18.56
N VAL A 173 -15.69 16.27 19.35
CA VAL A 173 -16.44 15.99 20.60
C VAL A 173 -17.68 15.11 20.33
N ALA A 174 -18.34 15.32 19.18
CA ALA A 174 -19.49 14.53 18.75
C ALA A 174 -19.18 13.03 18.56
N TYR A 175 -17.91 12.68 18.34
CA TYR A 175 -17.43 11.31 18.20
C TYR A 175 -16.58 10.89 19.40
N GLY A 176 -16.82 11.47 20.58
CA GLY A 176 -16.14 11.10 21.83
C GLY A 176 -14.76 11.72 22.02
N GLY A 177 -14.40 12.72 21.22
CA GLY A 177 -13.15 13.47 21.41
C GLY A 177 -13.09 14.19 22.75
N GLN A 178 -11.97 14.05 23.46
CA GLN A 178 -11.72 14.70 24.74
C GLN A 178 -10.56 15.68 24.64
N LEU A 179 -10.80 16.94 25.02
CA LEU A 179 -9.77 17.99 24.95
C LEU A 179 -8.53 17.67 25.80
N GLN A 180 -8.67 16.82 26.83
CA GLN A 180 -7.56 16.34 27.62
C GLN A 180 -6.51 15.62 26.77
N TRP A 181 -6.91 14.82 25.77
CA TRP A 181 -5.95 14.15 24.89
C TRP A 181 -5.13 15.13 24.05
N THR A 182 -5.74 16.23 23.61
CA THR A 182 -5.00 17.32 22.95
C THR A 182 -3.99 17.95 23.89
N ARG A 183 -4.34 18.16 25.17
CA ARG A 183 -3.43 18.71 26.19
C ARG A 183 -2.27 17.76 26.50
N ASP A 184 -2.56 16.47 26.61
CA ASP A 184 -1.55 15.44 26.85
C ASP A 184 -0.54 15.40 25.68
N LEU A 185 -1.03 15.44 24.44
CA LEU A 185 -0.20 15.42 23.23
C LEU A 185 0.83 16.56 23.22
N VAL A 186 0.41 17.76 23.64
CA VAL A 186 1.22 18.98 23.60
C VAL A 186 1.82 19.35 24.95
N GLN A 187 1.81 18.43 25.92
CA GLN A 187 2.36 18.69 27.24
C GLN A 187 3.87 18.91 27.15
N LYS A 188 4.34 19.99 27.80
CA LYS A 188 5.76 20.27 27.96
C LYS A 188 6.33 19.55 29.18
N ASP A 189 7.60 19.17 29.11
CA ASP A 189 8.37 18.80 30.30
C ASP A 189 8.91 20.03 31.04
N SER A 190 9.64 19.81 32.14
CA SER A 190 10.23 20.88 32.97
C SER A 190 11.30 21.70 32.25
N THR A 191 11.81 21.22 31.11
CA THR A 191 12.79 21.91 30.26
C THR A 191 12.14 22.66 29.09
N GLY A 192 10.83 22.54 28.93
CA GLY A 192 10.06 23.23 27.90
C GLY A 192 9.95 22.48 26.57
N HIS A 193 10.46 21.25 26.49
CA HIS A 193 10.36 20.36 25.32
C HIS A 193 9.04 19.60 25.30
N TYR A 194 8.67 19.04 24.14
CA TYR A 194 7.44 18.27 23.93
C TYR A 194 7.77 16.77 23.84
N PRO A 195 7.69 15.99 24.93
CA PRO A 195 8.18 14.61 24.94
C PRO A 195 7.47 13.70 23.93
N LEU A 196 6.18 13.94 23.67
CA LEU A 196 5.44 13.16 22.69
C LEU A 196 5.82 13.48 21.23
N ALA A 197 6.41 14.64 20.94
CA ALA A 197 7.01 14.90 19.64
C ALA A 197 8.21 13.98 19.42
N ALA A 198 9.12 13.89 20.40
CA ALA A 198 10.25 12.96 20.36
C ALA A 198 9.81 11.49 20.28
N GLN A 199 8.73 11.15 20.99
CA GLN A 199 8.18 9.79 21.01
C GLN A 199 7.60 9.37 19.65
N LEU A 200 6.86 10.26 18.98
CA LEU A 200 6.36 10.04 17.62
C LEU A 200 7.51 9.83 16.63
N VAL A 201 8.61 10.59 16.76
CA VAL A 201 9.82 10.41 15.94
C VAL A 201 10.47 9.06 16.20
N ALA A 202 10.54 8.64 17.47
CA ALA A 202 11.12 7.35 17.86
C ALA A 202 10.31 6.17 17.32
N VAL A 203 8.97 6.23 17.37
CA VAL A 203 8.09 5.20 16.79
C VAL A 203 8.30 5.11 15.28
N ALA A 204 8.24 6.24 14.56
CA ALA A 204 8.44 6.26 13.12
C ALA A 204 9.81 5.71 12.71
N ALA A 205 10.86 6.01 13.47
CA ALA A 205 12.20 5.48 13.23
C ALA A 205 12.31 3.97 13.52
N ALA A 206 11.68 3.47 14.59
CA ALA A 206 11.73 2.06 14.96
C ALA A 206 10.89 1.18 14.01
N TYR A 207 9.75 1.69 13.56
CA TYR A 207 8.84 1.00 12.65
C TYR A 207 9.22 1.22 11.17
N GLY A 208 10.03 2.23 10.86
CA GLY A 208 10.56 2.47 9.51
C GLY A 208 9.61 3.20 8.56
N PHE A 209 8.76 4.11 9.05
CA PHE A 209 7.89 4.97 8.23
C PHE A 209 8.23 6.47 8.35
N ASP A 210 7.61 7.31 7.54
CA ASP A 210 8.15 8.63 7.18
C ASP A 210 7.55 9.81 7.96
N GLY A 211 6.84 9.57 9.06
CA GLY A 211 6.32 10.62 9.94
C GLY A 211 4.80 10.61 10.09
N TRP A 212 4.17 11.77 10.27
CA TRP A 212 2.83 11.85 10.86
C TRP A 212 1.90 12.87 10.21
N PHE A 213 0.67 12.44 9.97
CA PHE A 213 -0.48 13.30 9.70
C PHE A 213 -1.14 13.71 11.02
N ILE A 214 -1.31 15.00 11.26
CA ILE A 214 -1.88 15.55 12.49
C ILE A 214 -3.26 16.14 12.18
N ASN A 215 -4.30 15.48 12.68
CA ASN A 215 -5.68 15.92 12.57
C ASN A 215 -6.25 16.34 13.94
N ALA A 216 -6.41 17.64 14.16
CA ALA A 216 -6.79 18.23 15.44
C ALA A 216 -8.24 18.76 15.42
N GLU A 217 -9.23 17.87 15.57
CA GLU A 217 -10.66 18.22 15.45
C GLU A 217 -11.40 18.34 16.79
N THR A 218 -10.72 18.15 17.91
CA THR A 218 -11.34 18.28 19.23
C THR A 218 -11.58 19.76 19.58
N GLY A 219 -12.86 20.16 19.62
CA GLY A 219 -13.28 21.50 20.03
C GLY A 219 -13.06 21.83 21.52
N GLY A 220 -13.19 23.11 21.87
CA GLY A 220 -13.06 23.61 23.25
C GLY A 220 -11.67 24.15 23.62
N GLY A 221 -10.74 24.20 22.66
CA GLY A 221 -9.42 24.80 22.85
C GLY A 221 -9.42 26.33 22.95
N ASN A 222 -8.26 26.88 23.27
CA ASN A 222 -8.02 28.33 23.38
C ASN A 222 -6.63 28.69 22.80
N THR A 223 -6.29 29.98 22.79
CA THR A 223 -5.03 30.47 22.21
C THR A 223 -3.79 29.87 22.87
N ALA A 224 -3.84 29.55 24.17
CA ALA A 224 -2.73 28.89 24.86
C ALA A 224 -2.50 27.48 24.31
N LEU A 225 -3.58 26.69 24.17
CA LEU A 225 -3.49 25.36 23.58
C LEU A 225 -3.03 25.39 22.11
N ALA A 226 -3.49 26.37 21.33
CA ALA A 226 -3.00 26.55 19.96
C ALA A 226 -1.50 26.91 19.91
N THR A 227 -1.02 27.69 20.87
CA THR A 227 0.41 28.01 21.02
C THR A 227 1.21 26.77 21.36
N ASP A 228 0.68 25.92 22.24
CA ASP A 228 1.33 24.65 22.58
C ASP A 228 1.33 23.67 21.40
N MET A 229 0.23 23.55 20.65
CA MET A 229 0.17 22.76 19.42
C MET A 229 1.17 23.25 18.37
N LEU A 230 1.31 24.57 18.22
CA LEU A 230 2.30 25.15 17.30
C LEU A 230 3.73 24.79 17.72
N GLY A 231 4.06 24.88 19.01
CA GLY A 231 5.38 24.48 19.50
C GLY A 231 5.64 22.98 19.32
N PHE A 232 4.64 22.14 19.61
CA PHE A 232 4.70 20.70 19.39
C PHE A 232 4.99 20.37 17.92
N LEU A 233 4.28 20.98 16.97
CA LEU A 233 4.50 20.77 15.54
C LEU A 233 5.90 21.19 15.09
N LYS A 234 6.41 22.33 15.59
CA LYS A 234 7.77 22.79 15.30
C LYS A 234 8.82 21.81 15.81
N GLU A 235 8.64 21.31 17.03
CA GLU A 235 9.56 20.32 17.61
C GLU A 235 9.49 18.99 16.85
N LEU A 236 8.28 18.49 16.57
CA LEU A 236 8.06 17.26 15.79
C LEU A 236 8.71 17.35 14.40
N LYS A 237 8.49 18.46 13.69
CA LYS A 237 9.11 18.69 12.36
C LYS A 237 10.63 18.76 12.46
N THR A 238 11.16 19.45 13.47
CA THR A 238 12.63 19.62 13.63
C THR A 238 13.31 18.29 13.95
N LEU A 239 12.77 17.53 14.91
CA LEU A 239 13.28 16.22 15.30
C LEU A 239 13.10 15.20 14.16
N GLY A 240 11.95 15.22 13.51
CA GLY A 240 11.61 14.32 12.39
C GLY A 240 12.50 14.53 11.17
N ALA A 241 12.76 15.80 10.79
CA ALA A 241 13.61 16.11 9.63
C ALA A 241 15.02 15.52 9.75
N ALA A 242 15.59 15.45 10.96
CA ALA A 242 16.88 14.82 11.22
C ALA A 242 16.89 13.29 10.96
N LYS A 243 15.72 12.69 10.84
CA LYS A 243 15.49 11.27 10.52
C LYS A 243 14.85 11.06 9.14
N GLY A 244 14.71 12.12 8.34
CA GLY A 244 14.01 12.08 7.04
C GLY A 244 12.48 11.99 7.15
N GLN A 245 11.92 12.21 8.34
CA GLN A 245 10.48 12.18 8.58
C GLN A 245 9.82 13.53 8.30
N ARG A 246 8.50 13.52 8.14
CA ARG A 246 7.68 14.65 7.71
C ARG A 246 6.40 14.79 8.52
N VAL A 247 5.84 15.99 8.50
CA VAL A 247 4.59 16.31 9.18
C VAL A 247 3.59 16.92 8.22
N THR A 248 2.37 16.38 8.19
CA THR A 248 1.24 16.98 7.46
C THR A 248 0.18 17.46 8.45
N TRP A 249 -0.25 18.72 8.31
CA TRP A 249 -1.28 19.32 9.16
C TRP A 249 -2.64 19.38 8.46
N TYR A 250 -3.71 19.00 9.15
CA TYR A 250 -5.08 19.16 8.64
C TYR A 250 -5.69 20.52 9.04
N ASP A 251 -6.28 21.23 8.06
CA ASP A 251 -6.98 22.51 8.23
C ASP A 251 -8.21 22.39 9.17
N SER A 252 -7.96 22.48 10.49
CA SER A 252 -8.96 22.27 11.54
C SER A 252 -8.80 23.27 12.70
N MET A 253 -7.92 23.00 13.67
CA MET A 253 -7.61 23.94 14.75
C MET A 253 -6.98 25.22 14.20
N THR A 254 -7.51 26.36 14.63
CA THR A 254 -7.01 27.70 14.26
C THR A 254 -6.05 28.25 15.32
N VAL A 255 -5.39 29.37 15.02
CA VAL A 255 -4.53 30.12 15.97
C VAL A 255 -5.27 30.56 17.25
N SER A 256 -6.61 30.58 17.22
CA SER A 256 -7.44 30.84 18.41
C SER A 256 -7.62 29.62 19.31
N GLY A 257 -7.25 28.41 18.85
CA GLY A 257 -7.52 27.13 19.50
C GLY A 257 -8.91 26.57 19.25
N SER A 258 -9.79 27.33 18.60
CA SER A 258 -11.06 26.80 18.12
C SER A 258 -10.86 25.93 16.88
N VAL A 259 -11.67 24.89 16.73
CA VAL A 259 -11.76 24.09 15.51
C VAL A 259 -12.69 24.81 14.54
N SER A 260 -12.10 25.31 13.46
CA SER A 260 -12.81 26.01 12.40
C SER A 260 -12.04 25.78 11.11
N TRP A 261 -12.54 24.86 10.30
CA TRP A 261 -11.94 24.53 9.02
C TRP A 261 -12.16 25.65 8.01
N GLN A 262 -11.09 26.09 7.38
CA GLN A 262 -11.11 27.29 6.56
C GLN A 262 -11.45 26.99 5.09
N GLY A 263 -11.21 25.76 4.62
CA GLY A 263 -11.20 25.43 3.20
C GLY A 263 -10.15 26.25 2.44
N ALA A 264 -9.13 26.75 3.14
CA ALA A 264 -8.14 27.70 2.62
C ALA A 264 -6.90 27.78 3.52
N LEU A 265 -5.76 28.15 2.95
CA LEU A 265 -4.63 28.69 3.70
C LEU A 265 -4.84 30.19 3.92
N ASN A 266 -4.97 30.63 5.18
CA ASN A 266 -5.22 32.03 5.51
C ASN A 266 -4.60 32.43 6.88
N SER A 267 -4.96 33.60 7.42
CA SER A 267 -4.43 34.10 8.68
C SER A 267 -4.73 33.21 9.89
N GLN A 268 -5.79 32.38 9.83
CA GLN A 268 -6.21 31.51 10.94
C GLN A 268 -5.37 30.24 11.06
N ASN A 269 -4.71 29.79 10.00
CA ASN A 269 -3.99 28.50 9.98
C ASN A 269 -2.58 28.56 9.37
N LYS A 270 -2.17 29.66 8.71
CA LYS A 270 -0.85 29.76 8.05
C LYS A 270 0.34 29.49 8.96
N THR A 271 0.21 29.75 10.25
CA THR A 271 1.27 29.49 11.23
C THR A 271 1.54 27.98 11.38
N PHE A 272 0.50 27.15 11.30
CA PHE A 272 0.62 25.69 11.31
C PHE A 272 1.20 25.16 10.00
N PHE A 273 0.84 25.77 8.86
CA PHE A 273 1.46 25.43 7.56
C PHE A 273 2.97 25.67 7.56
N LEU A 274 3.46 26.75 8.19
CA LEU A 274 4.89 26.99 8.35
C LEU A 274 5.56 25.97 9.28
N ALA A 275 4.84 25.51 10.30
CA ALA A 275 5.30 24.51 11.25
C ALA A 275 5.21 23.05 10.77
N ALA A 276 4.62 22.80 9.59
CA ALA A 276 4.48 21.49 8.97
C ALA A 276 5.19 21.42 7.60
N ASP A 277 5.38 20.23 7.06
CA ASP A 277 5.93 20.02 5.71
C ASP A 277 4.86 20.16 4.65
N THR A 278 3.61 19.83 4.94
CA THR A 278 2.48 20.11 4.04
C THR A 278 1.20 20.37 4.85
N MET A 279 0.16 20.86 4.18
CA MET A 279 -1.16 21.07 4.79
C MET A 279 -2.25 20.45 3.93
N PHE A 280 -3.12 19.66 4.54
CA PHE A 280 -4.37 19.21 3.93
C PHE A 280 -5.45 20.26 4.19
N ILE A 281 -5.96 20.83 3.10
CA ILE A 281 -7.03 21.83 3.12
C ILE A 281 -8.37 21.10 3.16
N ASP A 282 -9.22 21.47 4.12
CA ASP A 282 -10.54 20.89 4.31
C ASP A 282 -11.42 21.02 3.05
N PHE A 283 -12.39 20.11 2.92
CA PHE A 283 -13.26 19.94 1.76
C PHE A 283 -14.10 21.17 1.38
N ARG A 284 -14.32 22.13 2.30
CA ARG A 284 -15.14 23.36 2.07
C ARG A 284 -14.44 24.46 1.26
N TRP A 285 -13.50 24.09 0.42
CA TRP A 285 -12.83 25.04 -0.45
C TRP A 285 -13.72 25.47 -1.63
N SER A 286 -13.38 26.63 -2.19
CA SER A 286 -13.89 27.17 -3.46
C SER A 286 -12.72 27.53 -4.38
N GLN A 287 -13.01 27.75 -5.67
CA GLN A 287 -11.99 28.17 -6.64
C GLN A 287 -11.21 29.43 -6.22
N SER A 288 -11.88 30.43 -5.65
CA SER A 288 -11.22 31.66 -5.18
C SER A 288 -10.37 31.41 -3.93
N SER A 289 -10.84 30.56 -3.02
CA SER A 289 -10.09 30.21 -1.80
C SER A 289 -8.81 29.42 -2.10
N LEU A 290 -8.84 28.45 -3.03
CA LEU A 290 -7.65 27.70 -3.43
C LEU A 290 -6.65 28.58 -4.18
N ALA A 291 -7.13 29.44 -5.07
CA ALA A 291 -6.28 30.41 -5.75
C ALA A 291 -5.56 31.33 -4.75
N SER A 292 -6.30 31.87 -3.77
CA SER A 292 -5.76 32.71 -2.70
C SER A 292 -4.80 31.95 -1.80
N SER A 293 -5.07 30.67 -1.54
CA SER A 293 -4.21 29.78 -0.76
C SER A 293 -2.87 29.56 -1.46
N GLY A 294 -2.90 29.27 -2.77
CA GLY A 294 -1.69 29.13 -3.59
C GLY A 294 -0.85 30.41 -3.63
N THR A 295 -1.47 31.59 -3.72
CA THR A 295 -0.79 32.88 -3.63
C THR A 295 -0.19 33.11 -2.23
N THR A 296 -0.95 32.79 -1.17
CA THR A 296 -0.48 32.93 0.21
C THR A 296 0.72 32.02 0.46
N ALA A 297 0.71 30.77 -0.01
CA ALA A 297 1.86 29.88 0.11
C ALA A 297 3.11 30.49 -0.55
N GLN A 298 2.98 31.06 -1.75
CA GLN A 298 4.09 31.71 -2.45
C GLN A 298 4.62 32.94 -1.70
N GLN A 299 3.73 33.76 -1.14
CA GLN A 299 4.12 34.90 -0.28
C GLN A 299 4.87 34.46 0.99
N LEU A 300 4.59 33.25 1.48
CA LEU A 300 5.29 32.63 2.61
C LEU A 300 6.59 31.91 2.19
N GLY A 301 7.00 32.01 0.91
CA GLY A 301 8.19 31.31 0.39
C GLY A 301 8.02 29.80 0.25
N ARG A 302 6.78 29.31 0.26
CA ARG A 302 6.41 27.89 0.15
C ARG A 302 5.80 27.60 -1.22
N SER A 303 5.87 26.35 -1.65
CA SER A 303 5.21 25.93 -2.89
C SER A 303 3.70 25.76 -2.67
N ARG A 304 2.90 26.24 -3.63
CA ARG A 304 1.45 25.98 -3.66
C ARG A 304 1.09 24.49 -3.76
N TYR A 305 2.03 23.66 -4.21
CA TYR A 305 1.84 22.21 -4.29
C TYR A 305 2.10 21.49 -2.96
N GLU A 306 2.43 22.23 -1.89
CA GLU A 306 2.48 21.75 -0.50
C GLU A 306 1.13 21.89 0.22
N LEU A 307 0.10 22.29 -0.52
CA LEU A 307 -1.31 22.29 -0.09
C LEU A 307 -2.06 21.18 -0.80
N TRP A 308 -2.66 20.25 -0.06
CA TRP A 308 -3.53 19.20 -0.57
C TRP A 308 -4.98 19.67 -0.49
N ALA A 309 -5.58 20.05 -1.62
CA ALA A 309 -7.01 20.36 -1.65
C ALA A 309 -7.80 19.06 -1.41
N GLY A 310 -8.52 19.00 -0.29
CA GLY A 310 -9.26 17.81 0.11
C GLY A 310 -10.38 17.46 -0.86
N VAL A 311 -10.41 16.21 -1.29
CA VAL A 311 -11.47 15.62 -2.11
C VAL A 311 -12.00 14.41 -1.36
N ASP A 312 -13.22 14.54 -0.84
CA ASP A 312 -13.94 13.45 -0.18
C ASP A 312 -14.49 12.49 -1.24
N VAL A 313 -13.96 11.27 -1.25
CA VAL A 313 -14.39 10.20 -2.14
C VAL A 313 -15.03 9.03 -1.37
N GLU A 314 -15.20 9.13 -0.05
CA GLU A 314 -15.62 8.03 0.82
C GLU A 314 -17.00 7.48 0.43
N ALA A 315 -17.97 8.36 0.17
CA ALA A 315 -19.33 7.97 -0.18
C ALA A 315 -19.53 7.83 -1.70
N GLY A 316 -18.99 8.78 -2.47
CA GLY A 316 -19.33 8.96 -3.88
C GLY A 316 -18.27 8.49 -4.87
N GLY A 317 -17.03 8.28 -4.45
CA GLY A 317 -15.94 7.89 -5.35
C GLY A 317 -15.81 8.78 -6.58
N THR A 318 -15.78 8.14 -7.75
CA THR A 318 -15.77 8.82 -9.05
C THR A 318 -17.05 9.61 -9.36
N GLY A 319 -18.12 9.41 -8.59
CA GLY A 319 -19.36 10.19 -8.65
C GLY A 319 -19.35 11.46 -7.81
N ALA A 320 -18.27 11.76 -7.07
CA ALA A 320 -18.15 13.00 -6.32
C ALA A 320 -18.15 14.23 -7.25
N SER A 321 -18.94 15.26 -6.91
CA SER A 321 -18.99 16.51 -7.65
C SER A 321 -17.82 17.40 -7.26
N VAL A 322 -16.81 17.48 -8.12
CA VAL A 322 -15.56 18.21 -7.86
C VAL A 322 -15.32 19.25 -8.95
N ASN A 323 -15.10 20.52 -8.56
CA ASN A 323 -14.63 21.53 -9.50
C ASN A 323 -13.13 21.35 -9.76
N TRP A 324 -12.76 20.45 -10.69
CA TRP A 324 -11.37 20.12 -10.99
C TRP A 324 -10.52 21.30 -11.46
N ASP A 325 -11.13 22.27 -12.14
CA ASP A 325 -10.40 23.47 -12.61
C ASP A 325 -10.04 24.43 -11.47
N ALA A 326 -10.62 24.25 -10.28
CA ALA A 326 -10.18 24.93 -9.07
C ALA A 326 -8.86 24.38 -8.51
N ILE A 327 -8.51 23.12 -8.82
CA ILE A 327 -7.31 22.44 -8.30
C ILE A 327 -6.26 22.27 -9.41
N VAL A 328 -6.63 21.56 -10.49
CA VAL A 328 -5.75 21.10 -11.58
C VAL A 328 -6.33 21.47 -12.96
N PRO A 329 -6.47 22.77 -13.29
CA PRO A 329 -6.99 23.21 -14.59
C PRO A 329 -6.13 22.73 -15.76
N THR A 330 -6.76 22.32 -16.86
CA THR A 330 -6.07 21.75 -18.03
C THR A 330 -5.30 22.80 -18.84
N THR A 331 -5.73 24.06 -18.83
CA THR A 331 -5.22 25.13 -19.71
C THR A 331 -4.18 26.05 -19.08
N LYS A 332 -3.98 26.00 -17.76
CA LYS A 332 -3.04 26.86 -17.02
C LYS A 332 -2.40 26.11 -15.86
N THR A 333 -1.30 26.59 -15.30
CA THR A 333 -0.60 26.00 -14.14
C THR A 333 -1.55 25.54 -13.03
N HIS A 334 -1.31 24.37 -12.44
CA HIS A 334 -2.12 23.86 -11.34
C HIS A 334 -2.15 24.83 -10.16
N VAL A 335 -3.27 24.86 -9.44
CA VAL A 335 -3.54 25.80 -8.35
C VAL A 335 -2.97 25.30 -7.03
N THR A 336 -3.21 24.03 -6.70
CA THR A 336 -2.69 23.32 -5.51
C THR A 336 -2.48 21.84 -5.87
N SER A 337 -2.14 21.01 -4.89
CA SER A 337 -2.15 19.54 -5.02
C SER A 337 -3.50 18.95 -4.64
N ILE A 338 -3.69 17.64 -4.85
CA ILE A 338 -4.92 16.90 -4.55
C ILE A 338 -4.71 16.07 -3.28
N GLY A 339 -5.67 16.08 -2.36
CA GLY A 339 -5.71 15.17 -1.21
C GLY A 339 -6.95 14.29 -1.24
N PHE A 340 -6.82 13.01 -1.59
CA PHE A 340 -7.95 12.08 -1.59
C PHE A 340 -8.21 11.54 -0.19
N TYR A 341 -9.42 11.73 0.30
CA TYR A 341 -9.90 11.14 1.54
C TYR A 341 -10.72 9.87 1.22
N ARG A 342 -10.19 8.71 1.67
CA ARG A 342 -10.81 7.37 1.59
C ARG A 342 -10.95 6.76 0.18
N PRO A 343 -9.91 6.77 -0.68
CA PRO A 343 -10.00 6.18 -2.01
C PRO A 343 -10.11 4.65 -1.99
N GLU A 344 -9.96 3.96 -0.86
CA GLU A 344 -10.35 2.55 -0.74
C GLU A 344 -11.85 2.31 -0.98
N TRP A 345 -12.63 3.38 -1.15
CA TRP A 345 -13.95 3.34 -1.80
C TRP A 345 -13.95 2.45 -3.05
N THR A 346 -12.90 2.47 -3.88
CA THR A 346 -12.82 1.67 -5.13
C THR A 346 -13.00 0.18 -4.89
N ARG A 347 -12.62 -0.30 -3.70
CA ARG A 347 -12.98 -1.63 -3.21
C ARG A 347 -14.33 -1.61 -2.53
N ASN A 348 -14.52 -0.77 -1.52
CA ASN A 348 -15.60 -0.89 -0.53
C ASN A 348 -17.02 -0.70 -1.10
N HIS A 349 -17.18 0.06 -2.18
CA HIS A 349 -18.49 0.27 -2.82
C HIS A 349 -19.00 -0.96 -3.59
N LEU A 350 -18.12 -1.89 -3.94
CA LEU A 350 -18.48 -3.09 -4.68
C LEU A 350 -19.31 -4.06 -3.80
N PRO A 351 -20.07 -4.99 -4.40
CA PRO A 351 -20.76 -6.05 -3.67
C PRO A 351 -19.82 -6.88 -2.79
N ALA A 352 -20.34 -7.49 -1.72
CA ALA A 352 -19.54 -8.26 -0.76
C ALA A 352 -18.85 -9.50 -1.38
N ASN A 353 -19.35 -10.02 -2.50
CA ASN A 353 -18.76 -11.13 -3.26
C ASN A 353 -17.78 -10.67 -4.35
N ARG A 354 -17.29 -9.42 -4.28
CA ARG A 354 -16.26 -8.87 -5.17
C ARG A 354 -15.06 -9.79 -5.28
N THR A 355 -14.49 -9.85 -6.47
CA THR A 355 -13.21 -10.51 -6.73
C THR A 355 -12.06 -9.50 -6.71
N PRO A 356 -10.80 -9.96 -6.58
CA PRO A 356 -9.64 -9.10 -6.80
C PRO A 356 -9.68 -8.38 -8.15
N GLY A 357 -10.18 -9.04 -9.20
CA GLY A 357 -10.33 -8.44 -10.54
C GLY A 357 -11.34 -7.29 -10.58
N ASP A 358 -12.49 -7.43 -9.90
CA ASP A 358 -13.50 -6.37 -9.80
C ASP A 358 -12.94 -5.13 -9.12
N PHE A 359 -12.17 -5.31 -8.05
CA PHE A 359 -11.47 -4.24 -7.36
C PHE A 359 -10.49 -3.52 -8.30
N HIS A 360 -9.56 -4.24 -8.95
CA HIS A 360 -8.57 -3.61 -9.83
C HIS A 360 -9.23 -2.88 -11.01
N ALA A 361 -10.34 -3.40 -11.55
CA ALA A 361 -11.10 -2.72 -12.59
C ALA A 361 -11.75 -1.41 -12.10
N ALA A 362 -12.25 -1.38 -10.87
CA ALA A 362 -12.77 -0.16 -10.27
C ALA A 362 -11.65 0.85 -9.95
N ASP A 363 -10.50 0.38 -9.45
CA ASP A 363 -9.34 1.19 -9.15
C ASP A 363 -8.74 1.80 -10.44
N ASP A 364 -8.64 1.04 -11.53
CA ASP A 364 -8.22 1.54 -12.85
C ASP A 364 -9.13 2.68 -13.35
N LYS A 365 -10.45 2.60 -13.14
CA LYS A 365 -11.37 3.71 -13.48
C LYS A 365 -11.11 4.96 -12.64
N PHE A 366 -10.81 4.80 -11.35
CA PHE A 366 -10.53 5.92 -10.46
C PHE A 366 -9.23 6.64 -10.84
N TRP A 367 -8.15 5.88 -11.08
CA TRP A 367 -6.80 6.41 -11.29
C TRP A 367 -6.48 6.76 -12.75
N THR A 368 -6.93 5.94 -13.70
CA THR A 368 -6.70 6.14 -15.15
C THR A 368 -7.84 6.90 -15.83
N GLY A 369 -9.10 6.68 -15.40
CA GLY A 369 -10.29 7.28 -16.01
C GLY A 369 -11.05 6.31 -16.93
N SER A 370 -12.17 6.78 -17.48
CA SER A 370 -13.11 5.99 -18.30
C SER A 370 -12.48 5.41 -19.58
N SER A 371 -11.45 6.02 -20.15
CA SER A 371 -10.75 5.50 -21.32
C SER A 371 -9.94 4.23 -21.03
N LEU A 372 -9.59 4.01 -19.75
CA LEU A 372 -8.65 2.99 -19.29
C LEU A 372 -7.30 3.02 -20.03
N ASP A 373 -6.97 4.13 -20.70
CA ASP A 373 -5.71 4.36 -21.41
C ASP A 373 -5.18 5.73 -21.02
N PRO A 374 -4.13 5.80 -20.18
CA PRO A 374 -3.58 7.08 -19.76
C PRO A 374 -2.83 7.80 -20.89
N ALA A 375 -2.57 7.18 -22.04
CA ALA A 375 -2.04 7.88 -23.22
C ALA A 375 -3.13 8.51 -24.10
N LYS A 376 -4.38 8.10 -23.91
CA LYS A 376 -5.58 8.64 -24.58
C LYS A 376 -6.66 8.90 -23.54
N PRO A 377 -6.45 9.87 -22.62
CA PRO A 377 -7.41 10.15 -21.56
C PRO A 377 -8.74 10.67 -22.12
N ASP A 378 -9.84 10.29 -21.50
CA ASP A 378 -11.13 10.96 -21.70
C ASP A 378 -11.17 12.26 -20.87
N THR A 379 -11.01 13.40 -21.54
CA THR A 379 -10.99 14.71 -20.88
C THR A 379 -12.38 15.32 -20.69
N THR A 380 -13.44 14.62 -21.11
CA THR A 380 -14.84 15.08 -21.03
C THR A 380 -15.59 14.48 -19.85
N ALA A 381 -15.05 13.43 -19.22
CA ALA A 381 -15.60 12.83 -18.02
C ALA A 381 -15.68 13.85 -16.85
N SER A 382 -16.76 13.75 -16.06
CA SER A 382 -16.92 14.56 -14.84
C SER A 382 -15.84 14.27 -13.80
N TRP A 383 -15.43 13.00 -13.70
CA TRP A 383 -14.30 12.58 -12.89
C TRP A 383 -12.99 12.81 -13.63
N ARG A 384 -12.17 13.77 -13.16
CA ARG A 384 -10.82 13.97 -13.69
C ARG A 384 -9.85 13.04 -12.97
N ALA A 385 -9.62 11.89 -13.57
CA ALA A 385 -8.71 10.91 -13.01
C ALA A 385 -7.27 11.46 -12.84
N PRO A 386 -6.51 11.01 -11.83
CA PRO A 386 -5.10 11.32 -11.61
C PRO A 386 -4.24 11.30 -12.87
N ALA A 387 -4.35 10.26 -13.71
CA ALA A 387 -3.57 10.13 -14.93
C ALA A 387 -3.82 11.23 -15.98
N VAL A 388 -4.95 11.95 -15.88
CA VAL A 388 -5.27 13.11 -16.75
C VAL A 388 -4.47 14.35 -16.33
N SER A 389 -4.11 14.46 -15.05
CA SER A 389 -3.60 15.71 -14.47
C SER A 389 -2.13 15.61 -14.06
N VAL A 390 -1.70 14.51 -13.46
CA VAL A 390 -0.37 14.36 -12.87
C VAL A 390 0.44 13.34 -13.66
N ALA A 391 1.67 13.68 -14.02
CA ALA A 391 2.56 12.76 -14.71
C ALA A 391 2.91 11.55 -13.83
N ASP A 392 2.94 10.37 -14.44
CA ASP A 392 3.33 9.13 -13.76
C ASP A 392 4.80 9.15 -13.34
N ARG A 393 5.15 8.29 -12.37
CA ARG A 393 6.52 8.11 -11.87
C ARG A 393 6.92 6.65 -11.91
N SER A 394 8.23 6.41 -11.95
CA SER A 394 8.80 5.06 -11.91
C SER A 394 9.99 5.00 -10.95
N THR A 395 10.19 3.82 -10.36
CA THR A 395 11.37 3.46 -9.54
C THR A 395 12.32 2.50 -10.26
N VAL A 396 11.96 2.03 -11.46
CA VAL A 396 12.74 1.04 -12.21
C VAL A 396 13.95 1.71 -12.86
N SER A 397 15.05 1.79 -12.10
CA SER A 397 16.23 2.61 -12.43
C SER A 397 17.57 1.90 -12.22
N SER A 398 17.56 0.62 -11.84
CA SER A 398 18.76 -0.20 -11.66
C SER A 398 18.51 -1.67 -11.99
N VAL A 399 19.59 -2.36 -12.35
CA VAL A 399 19.62 -3.81 -12.61
C VAL A 399 20.20 -4.51 -11.37
N PRO A 400 19.69 -5.68 -10.94
CA PRO A 400 18.56 -6.40 -11.54
C PRO A 400 17.21 -5.75 -11.27
N PHE A 401 16.28 -5.95 -12.19
CA PHE A 401 14.86 -5.63 -12.03
C PHE A 401 14.04 -6.85 -12.42
N ALA A 402 13.07 -7.26 -11.59
CA ALA A 402 12.08 -8.25 -12.01
C ALA A 402 10.69 -7.99 -11.41
N THR A 403 9.71 -8.61 -12.03
CA THR A 403 8.30 -8.60 -11.65
C THR A 403 7.66 -9.90 -12.11
N VAL A 404 6.86 -10.52 -11.25
CA VAL A 404 5.96 -11.63 -11.60
C VAL A 404 4.51 -11.17 -11.60
N PHE A 405 4.30 -9.84 -11.62
CA PHE A 405 3.00 -9.19 -11.58
C PHE A 405 2.19 -9.55 -10.34
N ASN A 406 2.87 -9.80 -9.21
CA ASN A 406 2.22 -10.03 -7.93
C ASN A 406 1.62 -8.73 -7.42
N THR A 407 0.30 -8.69 -7.27
CA THR A 407 -0.45 -7.51 -6.81
C THR A 407 -0.47 -7.36 -5.29
N GLY A 408 0.15 -8.29 -4.53
CA GLY A 408 0.16 -8.28 -3.07
C GLY A 408 -1.04 -8.97 -2.43
N HIS A 409 -1.89 -9.61 -3.25
CA HIS A 409 -2.95 -10.51 -2.82
C HIS A 409 -3.25 -11.55 -3.89
N GLY A 410 -3.97 -12.61 -3.54
CA GLY A 410 -4.33 -13.64 -4.50
C GLY A 410 -5.30 -14.68 -3.94
N LEU A 411 -6.01 -15.35 -4.85
CA LEU A 411 -6.92 -16.45 -4.50
C LEU A 411 -6.15 -17.75 -4.17
N LYS A 412 -4.93 -17.86 -4.70
CA LYS A 412 -4.00 -18.97 -4.52
C LYS A 412 -2.58 -18.41 -4.53
N TRP A 413 -1.61 -19.24 -4.15
CA TRP A 413 -0.19 -18.96 -4.34
C TRP A 413 0.41 -19.95 -5.34
N TYR A 414 1.10 -19.41 -6.34
CA TYR A 414 1.75 -20.16 -7.41
C TYR A 414 3.27 -20.12 -7.29
N GLU A 415 3.92 -21.22 -7.66
CA GLU A 415 5.36 -21.35 -7.89
C GLU A 415 5.58 -22.15 -9.18
N ASP A 416 6.35 -21.58 -10.11
CA ASP A 416 6.62 -22.17 -11.42
C ASP A 416 5.34 -22.66 -12.14
N GLY A 417 4.27 -21.87 -12.03
CA GLY A 417 2.96 -22.17 -12.62
C GLY A 417 2.14 -23.22 -11.87
N LYS A 418 2.59 -23.69 -10.70
CA LYS A 418 1.91 -24.72 -9.89
C LYS A 418 1.39 -24.13 -8.59
N VAL A 419 0.21 -24.54 -8.17
CA VAL A 419 -0.39 -24.12 -6.90
C VAL A 419 0.35 -24.79 -5.73
N THR A 420 0.98 -24.01 -4.85
CA THR A 420 1.57 -24.51 -3.58
C THR A 420 0.77 -24.09 -2.35
N SER A 421 -0.23 -23.22 -2.52
CA SER A 421 -1.31 -23.02 -1.54
C SER A 421 -2.60 -22.67 -2.25
N GLY A 422 -3.68 -23.36 -1.88
CA GLY A 422 -5.04 -23.09 -2.36
C GLY A 422 -5.79 -22.02 -1.54
N ALA A 423 -5.16 -21.45 -0.51
CA ALA A 423 -5.77 -20.44 0.35
C ALA A 423 -5.65 -19.04 -0.24
N ALA A 424 -6.69 -18.24 -0.05
CA ALA A 424 -6.67 -16.81 -0.36
C ALA A 424 -5.78 -16.07 0.64
N TRP A 425 -5.11 -15.00 0.20
CA TRP A 425 -4.14 -14.28 1.00
C TRP A 425 -3.99 -12.82 0.55
N ASN A 426 -3.58 -11.96 1.48
CA ASN A 426 -3.03 -10.63 1.19
C ASN A 426 -1.80 -10.36 2.06
N HIS A 427 -0.79 -9.75 1.46
CA HIS A 427 0.39 -9.19 2.12
C HIS A 427 1.06 -8.19 1.17
N LEU A 428 0.75 -6.90 1.29
CA LEU A 428 1.24 -5.87 0.35
C LEU A 428 2.76 -5.78 0.23
N GLY A 429 3.52 -6.16 1.26
CA GLY A 429 4.99 -6.23 1.18
C GLY A 429 5.50 -7.17 0.08
N LEU A 430 4.69 -8.13 -0.37
CA LEU A 430 5.00 -9.04 -1.49
C LEU A 430 4.61 -8.47 -2.86
N GLN A 431 3.95 -7.32 -2.92
CA GLN A 431 3.59 -6.65 -4.16
C GLN A 431 4.85 -6.27 -4.95
N ASP A 432 4.82 -6.53 -6.24
CA ASP A 432 5.87 -6.17 -7.18
C ASP A 432 5.79 -4.71 -7.60
N ARG A 433 6.85 -4.23 -8.26
CA ARG A 433 6.71 -3.04 -9.11
C ARG A 433 5.83 -3.42 -10.28
N LEU A 434 4.68 -2.77 -10.39
CA LEU A 434 3.67 -3.02 -11.43
C LEU A 434 3.71 -1.94 -12.53
N PRO A 435 3.14 -2.20 -13.72
CA PRO A 435 3.06 -1.20 -14.78
C PRO A 435 2.36 0.08 -14.31
N SER A 436 3.01 1.24 -14.49
CA SER A 436 2.45 2.54 -14.08
C SER A 436 1.31 2.99 -15.00
N ARG A 437 1.37 2.63 -16.28
CA ARG A 437 0.46 3.10 -17.33
C ARG A 437 -0.52 1.99 -17.73
N ARG A 438 -1.65 1.92 -17.02
CA ARG A 438 -2.63 0.84 -17.16
C ARG A 438 -3.89 1.30 -17.89
N TRP A 439 -4.10 0.92 -19.15
CA TRP A 439 -3.18 0.16 -20.05
C TRP A 439 -2.94 0.89 -21.37
N VAL A 440 -1.70 1.29 -21.62
CA VAL A 440 -1.34 1.89 -22.92
C VAL A 440 -1.14 0.77 -23.94
N VAL A 441 -2.08 0.67 -24.87
CA VAL A 441 -2.03 -0.29 -25.99
C VAL A 441 -1.95 0.46 -27.31
N ARG A 442 -0.86 0.27 -28.03
CA ARG A 442 -0.57 0.92 -29.31
C ARG A 442 -0.91 -0.04 -30.45
N THR A 443 -2.01 0.24 -31.12
CA THR A 443 -2.51 -0.52 -32.27
C THR A 443 -3.29 0.40 -33.20
N THR A 444 -3.32 0.06 -34.49
CA THR A 444 -4.23 0.65 -35.49
C THR A 444 -5.54 -0.12 -35.63
N GLY A 445 -5.62 -1.31 -35.03
CA GLY A 445 -6.80 -2.17 -35.03
C GLY A 445 -7.64 -2.04 -33.74
N GLY A 446 -8.47 -3.03 -33.48
CA GLY A 446 -9.21 -3.14 -32.23
C GLY A 446 -8.28 -3.25 -31.02
N ARG A 447 -8.66 -2.61 -29.91
CA ARG A 447 -7.90 -2.66 -28.65
C ARG A 447 -8.28 -3.95 -27.90
N PRO A 448 -7.33 -4.87 -27.64
CA PRO A 448 -7.58 -6.03 -26.79
C PRO A 448 -7.80 -5.61 -25.34
N SER A 449 -8.44 -6.49 -24.55
CA SER A 449 -8.48 -6.37 -23.10
C SER A 449 -7.11 -6.65 -22.51
N VAL A 450 -6.70 -5.86 -21.52
CA VAL A 450 -5.49 -6.09 -20.73
C VAL A 450 -5.88 -5.96 -19.26
N THR A 451 -5.60 -6.99 -18.47
CA THR A 451 -5.94 -6.99 -17.03
C THR A 451 -4.89 -7.74 -16.22
N PHE A 452 -4.83 -7.47 -14.92
CA PHE A 452 -4.34 -8.50 -14.01
C PHE A 452 -5.33 -9.66 -13.97
N ASP A 453 -4.81 -10.88 -13.91
CA ASP A 453 -5.63 -12.09 -13.80
C ASP A 453 -5.21 -12.91 -12.58
N PHE A 454 -6.22 -13.44 -11.90
CA PHE A 454 -6.11 -14.17 -10.63
C PHE A 454 -6.46 -15.65 -10.79
N ALA A 455 -6.90 -16.05 -11.99
CA ALA A 455 -7.21 -17.44 -12.29
C ALA A 455 -5.95 -18.32 -12.39
N ASP A 456 -4.81 -17.77 -12.81
CA ASP A 456 -3.53 -18.46 -12.90
C ASP A 456 -2.35 -17.47 -12.87
N ALA A 457 -1.19 -17.91 -12.39
CA ALA A 457 0.04 -17.12 -12.32
C ALA A 457 1.29 -18.00 -12.42
N TRP A 458 2.40 -17.40 -12.86
CA TRP A 458 3.70 -18.09 -12.81
C TRP A 458 4.23 -18.18 -11.38
N ARG A 459 4.18 -17.07 -10.65
CA ARG A 459 4.59 -16.99 -9.25
C ARG A 459 3.75 -15.96 -8.50
N GLY A 460 3.43 -16.22 -7.23
CA GLY A 460 2.64 -15.29 -6.42
C GLY A 460 1.14 -15.47 -6.63
N GLY A 461 0.38 -14.36 -6.69
CA GLY A 461 -1.09 -14.38 -6.71
C GLY A 461 -1.77 -13.95 -8.00
N SER A 462 -1.01 -13.42 -8.97
CA SER A 462 -1.56 -12.83 -10.19
C SER A 462 -0.57 -12.86 -11.35
N SER A 463 -1.09 -12.78 -12.57
CA SER A 463 -0.34 -12.54 -13.82
C SER A 463 -1.00 -11.42 -14.63
N LEU A 464 -0.41 -11.06 -15.77
CA LEU A 464 -1.04 -10.16 -16.73
C LEU A 464 -1.64 -10.96 -17.89
N LEU A 465 -2.85 -10.61 -18.31
CA LEU A 465 -3.59 -11.27 -19.37
C LEU A 465 -3.93 -10.27 -20.47
N VAL A 466 -3.62 -10.64 -21.72
CA VAL A 466 -4.13 -9.99 -22.93
C VAL A 466 -5.15 -10.92 -23.57
N ASP A 467 -6.37 -10.43 -23.76
CA ASP A 467 -7.50 -11.20 -24.31
C ASP A 467 -8.24 -10.39 -25.38
N GLY A 468 -8.42 -10.98 -26.56
CA GLY A 468 -9.23 -10.43 -27.63
C GLY A 468 -8.66 -10.67 -29.03
N ALA A 469 -9.37 -10.18 -30.05
CA ALA A 469 -8.92 -10.21 -31.43
C ALA A 469 -7.74 -9.24 -31.65
N LEU A 470 -6.77 -9.66 -32.47
CA LEU A 470 -5.62 -8.87 -32.86
C LEU A 470 -5.61 -8.67 -34.38
N ASP A 471 -6.46 -7.76 -34.86
CA ASP A 471 -6.60 -7.46 -36.30
C ASP A 471 -5.45 -6.59 -36.84
N ALA A 472 -4.60 -6.09 -35.95
CA ALA A 472 -3.34 -5.41 -36.23
C ALA A 472 -2.36 -5.68 -35.08
N PRO A 473 -1.05 -5.47 -35.26
CA PRO A 473 -0.08 -5.57 -34.17
C PRO A 473 -0.45 -4.65 -33.01
N ALA A 474 -0.51 -5.22 -31.80
CA ALA A 474 -0.77 -4.48 -30.57
C ALA A 474 0.49 -4.48 -29.70
N THR A 475 1.02 -3.29 -29.41
CA THR A 475 2.16 -3.12 -28.49
C THR A 475 1.66 -2.61 -27.15
N LEU A 476 1.90 -3.39 -26.11
CA LEU A 476 1.62 -3.05 -24.73
C LEU A 476 2.85 -2.39 -24.10
N ASP A 477 2.72 -1.13 -23.68
CA ASP A 477 3.76 -0.45 -22.89
C ASP A 477 3.67 -0.98 -21.45
N LEU A 478 4.76 -1.56 -20.92
CA LEU A 478 4.77 -2.13 -19.56
C LEU A 478 5.47 -1.21 -18.57
N TYR A 479 6.72 -0.84 -18.84
CA TYR A 479 7.53 -0.08 -17.88
C TYR A 479 8.27 1.06 -18.56
N ALA A 480 8.15 2.27 -18.00
CA ALA A 480 9.15 3.32 -18.17
C ALA A 480 10.32 3.06 -17.21
N THR A 481 11.54 3.09 -17.71
CA THR A 481 12.72 2.62 -16.99
C THR A 481 13.93 3.54 -17.16
N ARG A 482 14.97 3.35 -16.35
CA ARG A 482 16.31 3.92 -16.52
C ARG A 482 17.37 2.86 -16.24
N LEU A 483 17.29 1.72 -16.92
CA LEU A 483 18.18 0.57 -16.66
C LEU A 483 19.46 0.70 -17.50
N PRO A 484 20.65 0.78 -16.89
CA PRO A 484 21.89 0.79 -17.65
C PRO A 484 22.05 -0.54 -18.41
N LEU A 485 22.50 -0.47 -19.67
CA LEU A 485 22.84 -1.64 -20.48
C LEU A 485 24.33 -1.93 -20.38
N GLY A 486 24.65 -3.15 -19.96
CA GLY A 486 25.96 -3.78 -20.06
C GLY A 486 26.02 -4.85 -21.16
N ALA A 487 27.21 -5.41 -21.38
CA ALA A 487 27.44 -6.44 -22.40
C ALA A 487 26.67 -7.74 -22.11
N ASP A 488 26.46 -8.04 -20.83
CA ASP A 488 25.80 -9.26 -20.35
C ASP A 488 24.30 -9.06 -20.07
N THR A 489 23.77 -7.84 -20.27
CA THR A 489 22.38 -7.54 -19.96
C THR A 489 21.44 -8.33 -20.87
N VAL A 490 20.54 -9.08 -20.24
CA VAL A 490 19.44 -9.79 -20.91
C VAL A 490 18.10 -9.37 -20.33
N VAL A 491 17.06 -9.54 -21.14
CA VAL A 491 15.67 -9.44 -20.70
C VAL A 491 15.05 -10.82 -20.78
N GLU A 492 14.38 -11.23 -19.71
CA GLU A 492 13.64 -12.49 -19.64
C GLU A 492 12.14 -12.22 -19.65
N LEU A 493 11.41 -12.97 -20.47
CA LEU A 493 9.95 -12.97 -20.48
C LEU A 493 9.45 -14.37 -20.17
N THR A 494 8.70 -14.51 -19.08
CA THR A 494 7.99 -15.74 -18.73
C THR A 494 6.54 -15.60 -19.14
N HIS A 495 6.11 -16.34 -20.13
CA HIS A 495 4.77 -16.21 -20.71
C HIS A 495 4.26 -17.54 -21.26
N ARG A 496 2.97 -17.56 -21.60
CA ARG A 496 2.35 -18.64 -22.36
C ARG A 496 1.19 -18.12 -23.20
N LEU A 497 0.84 -18.90 -24.21
CA LEU A 497 -0.30 -18.68 -25.07
C LEU A 497 -1.41 -19.67 -24.66
N ASP A 498 -2.41 -19.19 -23.91
CA ASP A 498 -3.51 -20.01 -23.42
C ASP A 498 -4.39 -20.50 -24.60
N SER A 499 -4.63 -19.63 -25.59
CA SER A 499 -5.36 -19.96 -26.82
C SER A 499 -5.06 -18.99 -27.97
N GLY A 500 -5.41 -19.41 -29.20
CA GLY A 500 -5.18 -18.63 -30.42
C GLY A 500 -3.75 -18.81 -30.96
N SER A 501 -3.33 -17.89 -31.84
CA SER A 501 -1.98 -17.86 -32.39
C SER A 501 -1.50 -16.42 -32.54
N ALA A 502 -0.34 -16.12 -31.96
CA ALA A 502 0.28 -14.81 -32.03
C ALA A 502 1.80 -14.91 -32.10
N ARG A 503 2.41 -14.06 -32.93
CA ARG A 503 3.84 -13.76 -32.84
C ARG A 503 4.05 -12.81 -31.67
N VAL A 504 4.96 -13.18 -30.77
CA VAL A 504 5.32 -12.42 -29.57
C VAL A 504 6.70 -11.79 -29.78
N GLU A 505 6.82 -10.51 -29.45
CA GLU A 505 8.08 -9.79 -29.48
C GLU A 505 8.27 -8.96 -28.22
N LEU A 506 9.47 -9.01 -27.65
CA LEU A 506 9.92 -8.04 -26.66
C LEU A 506 10.12 -6.69 -27.35
N ALA A 507 9.55 -5.62 -26.80
CA ALA A 507 9.75 -4.25 -27.27
C ALA A 507 10.67 -3.51 -26.29
N VAL A 508 11.80 -2.99 -26.76
CA VAL A 508 12.78 -2.25 -25.94
C VAL A 508 13.15 -0.93 -26.59
N ALA A 509 13.08 0.17 -25.84
CA ALA A 509 13.53 1.49 -26.30
C ALA A 509 14.66 2.02 -25.41
N THR A 510 15.68 2.62 -26.00
CA THR A 510 16.80 3.27 -25.30
C THR A 510 16.66 4.80 -25.21
N ALA A 511 15.54 5.33 -25.71
CA ALA A 511 15.14 6.73 -25.59
C ALA A 511 13.69 6.83 -25.11
N GLU A 512 13.37 7.92 -24.41
CA GLU A 512 11.99 8.25 -24.06
C GLU A 512 11.25 8.79 -25.31
N PRO A 513 9.90 8.78 -25.34
CA PRO A 513 9.15 9.45 -26.39
C PRO A 513 9.54 10.93 -26.50
N GLY A 514 9.65 11.46 -27.72
CA GLY A 514 10.01 12.86 -27.96
C GLY A 514 8.93 13.87 -27.53
N THR A 515 7.68 13.41 -27.37
CA THR A 515 6.55 14.22 -26.94
C THR A 515 5.62 13.42 -26.02
N ALA A 516 4.87 14.11 -25.17
CA ALA A 516 3.84 13.49 -24.34
C ALA A 516 2.76 12.82 -25.21
N GLY A 517 2.28 11.63 -24.82
CA GLY A 517 1.39 10.81 -25.67
C GLY A 517 2.12 9.95 -26.71
N GLY A 518 3.37 10.31 -27.05
CA GLY A 518 4.17 9.64 -28.06
C GLY A 518 4.48 8.18 -27.72
N ALA A 519 4.74 7.38 -28.75
CA ALA A 519 5.25 6.03 -28.60
C ALA A 519 6.74 6.04 -28.27
N PRO A 520 7.22 5.19 -27.35
CA PRO A 520 8.65 4.94 -27.23
C PRO A 520 9.19 4.40 -28.56
N PRO A 521 10.40 4.78 -28.97
CA PRO A 521 11.04 4.28 -30.19
C PRO A 521 11.53 2.85 -30.00
N TYR A 522 10.60 1.90 -30.00
CA TYR A 522 10.89 0.49 -29.72
C TYR A 522 11.67 -0.18 -30.86
N THR A 523 12.66 -0.95 -30.44
CA THR A 523 13.23 -2.07 -31.20
C THR A 523 12.55 -3.36 -30.75
N TYR A 524 12.19 -4.23 -31.69
CA TYR A 524 11.45 -5.46 -31.42
C TYR A 524 12.33 -6.70 -31.58
N PHE A 525 12.29 -7.59 -30.60
CA PHE A 525 13.03 -8.85 -30.59
C PHE A 525 12.04 -10.02 -30.54
N PRO A 526 12.11 -10.99 -31.46
CA PRO A 526 11.19 -12.12 -31.47
C PRO A 526 11.38 -13.02 -30.24
N VAL A 527 10.27 -13.55 -29.74
CA VAL A 527 10.22 -14.40 -28.55
C VAL A 527 9.36 -15.62 -28.86
N SER A 528 9.85 -16.81 -28.51
CA SER A 528 9.12 -18.05 -28.70
C SER A 528 7.94 -18.13 -27.73
N ALA A 529 6.75 -18.41 -28.24
CA ALA A 529 5.55 -18.66 -27.44
C ALA A 529 5.13 -20.13 -27.56
N SER A 530 4.61 -20.68 -26.45
CA SER A 530 4.10 -22.05 -26.39
C SER A 530 2.83 -22.12 -25.55
N GLY A 531 2.14 -23.26 -25.59
CA GLY A 531 0.95 -23.53 -24.77
C GLY A 531 1.24 -23.77 -23.29
N SER A 532 2.51 -23.90 -22.89
CA SER A 532 2.94 -24.01 -21.49
C SER A 532 3.74 -22.79 -21.07
N TRP A 533 3.83 -22.57 -19.76
CA TRP A 533 4.74 -21.56 -19.20
C TRP A 533 6.17 -21.82 -19.69
N GLY A 534 6.77 -20.79 -20.29
CA GLY A 534 8.16 -20.81 -20.71
C GLY A 534 8.82 -19.46 -20.49
N THR A 535 10.11 -19.49 -20.14
CA THR A 535 10.94 -18.29 -20.02
C THR A 535 11.84 -18.19 -21.23
N SER A 536 11.72 -17.09 -21.97
CA SER A 536 12.64 -16.75 -23.06
C SER A 536 13.65 -15.71 -22.57
N THR A 537 14.94 -15.99 -22.75
CA THR A 537 16.03 -15.05 -22.45
C THR A 537 16.48 -14.35 -23.74
N VAL A 538 16.32 -13.03 -23.78
CA VAL A 538 16.58 -12.20 -24.96
C VAL A 538 17.82 -11.33 -24.73
N ARG A 539 18.83 -11.48 -25.60
CA ARG A 539 19.96 -10.54 -25.66
C ARG A 539 19.55 -9.31 -26.44
N LEU A 540 19.93 -8.13 -25.92
CA LEU A 540 19.60 -6.84 -26.54
C LEU A 540 20.64 -6.42 -27.59
N THR A 541 20.98 -7.35 -28.49
CA THR A 541 22.01 -7.14 -29.52
C THR A 541 21.69 -5.91 -30.37
N GLY A 542 22.67 -5.03 -30.53
CA GLY A 542 22.53 -3.78 -31.29
C GLY A 542 21.99 -2.60 -30.49
N LEU A 543 21.61 -2.79 -29.22
CA LEU A 543 21.26 -1.70 -28.30
C LEU A 543 22.44 -1.38 -27.36
N SER A 544 22.52 -0.12 -26.94
CA SER A 544 23.50 0.37 -25.97
C SER A 544 22.93 1.54 -25.16
N GLY A 545 23.61 1.95 -24.10
CA GLY A 545 23.21 3.08 -23.26
C GLY A 545 22.27 2.65 -22.14
N THR A 546 21.05 3.19 -22.10
CA THR A 546 20.09 2.98 -21.01
C THR A 546 18.74 2.56 -21.58
N VAL A 547 18.15 1.47 -21.11
CA VAL A 547 16.76 1.13 -21.42
C VAL A 547 15.85 2.17 -20.76
N ARG A 548 14.98 2.76 -21.58
CA ARG A 548 14.01 3.79 -21.21
C ARG A 548 12.57 3.30 -21.21
N ALA A 549 12.27 2.28 -22.01
CA ALA A 549 10.97 1.62 -22.00
C ALA A 549 11.08 0.14 -22.33
N ILE A 550 10.23 -0.66 -21.69
CA ILE A 550 10.04 -2.08 -21.99
C ILE A 550 8.55 -2.33 -22.21
N GLY A 551 8.23 -3.09 -23.24
CA GLY A 551 6.88 -3.53 -23.58
C GLY A 551 6.88 -4.87 -24.28
N VAL A 552 5.70 -5.30 -24.74
CA VAL A 552 5.53 -6.51 -25.55
C VAL A 552 4.64 -6.20 -26.73
N ARG A 553 5.03 -6.65 -27.93
CA ARG A 553 4.20 -6.60 -29.13
C ARG A 553 3.63 -7.98 -29.44
N LEU A 554 2.32 -8.03 -29.65
CA LEU A 554 1.59 -9.21 -30.10
C LEU A 554 1.08 -8.94 -31.51
N THR A 555 1.33 -9.87 -32.43
CA THR A 555 0.74 -9.86 -33.78
C THR A 555 -0.05 -11.14 -33.96
N GLY A 556 -1.38 -11.04 -34.02
CA GLY A 556 -2.24 -12.19 -34.27
C GLY A 556 -1.98 -12.78 -35.65
N THR A 557 -2.13 -14.10 -35.78
CA THR A 557 -2.09 -14.79 -37.08
C THR A 557 -3.47 -15.28 -37.52
N GLY A 558 -4.53 -14.63 -37.00
CA GLY A 558 -5.94 -14.94 -37.24
C GLY A 558 -6.70 -15.29 -35.95
N GLY A 559 -7.83 -14.62 -35.72
CA GLY A 559 -8.74 -14.89 -34.60
C GLY A 559 -8.37 -14.20 -33.27
N ALA A 560 -9.12 -14.56 -32.22
CA ALA A 560 -8.86 -14.11 -30.86
C ALA A 560 -7.65 -14.81 -30.24
N VAL A 561 -6.92 -14.09 -29.40
CA VAL A 561 -5.74 -14.56 -28.68
C VAL A 561 -5.98 -14.39 -27.19
N ARG A 562 -5.56 -15.39 -26.41
CA ARG A 562 -5.43 -15.30 -24.97
C ARG A 562 -3.97 -15.55 -24.60
N TRP A 563 -3.23 -14.48 -24.34
CA TRP A 563 -1.80 -14.52 -24.03
C TRP A 563 -1.54 -14.01 -22.63
N ARG A 564 -0.69 -14.71 -21.89
CA ARG A 564 -0.45 -14.46 -20.48
C ARG A 564 1.02 -14.21 -20.20
N LEU A 565 1.32 -13.14 -19.47
CA LEU A 565 2.64 -12.77 -19.00
C LEU A 565 2.73 -13.01 -17.49
N GLY A 566 3.58 -13.95 -17.10
CA GLY A 566 3.79 -14.34 -15.71
C GLY A 566 5.07 -13.79 -15.10
N GLY A 567 6.00 -13.29 -15.93
CA GLY A 567 7.25 -12.71 -15.43
C GLY A 567 7.97 -11.86 -16.47
N LEU A 568 8.65 -10.83 -15.99
CA LEU A 568 9.60 -10.00 -16.74
C LEU A 568 10.80 -9.73 -15.84
N ALA A 569 12.01 -9.95 -16.36
CA ALA A 569 13.24 -9.61 -15.65
C ALA A 569 14.27 -8.95 -16.57
N VAL A 570 15.11 -8.07 -16.00
CA VAL A 570 16.29 -7.49 -16.63
C VAL A 570 17.47 -7.73 -15.70
N ARG A 571 18.52 -8.38 -16.21
CA ARG A 571 19.66 -8.80 -15.40
C ARG A 571 20.95 -8.88 -16.20
N ASP A 572 22.06 -8.67 -15.51
CA ASP A 572 23.41 -8.97 -16.02
C ASP A 572 23.86 -10.37 -15.57
N ALA A 573 23.52 -10.73 -14.32
CA ALA A 573 23.85 -12.01 -13.72
C ALA A 573 22.68 -12.50 -12.86
N VAL A 574 22.67 -13.81 -12.60
CA VAL A 574 21.75 -14.42 -11.63
C VAL A 574 22.45 -14.45 -10.29
N VAL A 575 21.86 -13.80 -9.28
CA VAL A 575 22.38 -13.81 -7.90
C VAL A 575 21.33 -14.45 -7.00
N THR A 576 21.73 -15.47 -6.26
CA THR A 576 20.89 -16.14 -5.26
C THR A 576 21.28 -15.65 -3.87
N PRO A 577 20.34 -15.20 -3.03
CA PRO A 577 20.66 -14.82 -1.66
C PRO A 577 21.12 -16.04 -0.84
N ALA A 578 21.87 -15.79 0.24
CA ALA A 578 22.19 -16.85 1.20
C ALA A 578 20.92 -17.35 1.92
N ALA A 579 21.02 -18.50 2.58
CA ALA A 579 19.95 -18.95 3.47
C ALA A 579 19.84 -18.01 4.68
N PRO A 580 18.61 -17.75 5.20
CA PRO A 580 18.46 -17.21 6.54
C PRO A 580 19.02 -18.19 7.57
N THR A 581 19.24 -17.73 8.79
CA THR A 581 19.74 -18.59 9.88
C THR A 581 18.89 -18.42 11.13
N ASP A 582 18.99 -19.35 12.07
CA ASP A 582 18.30 -19.26 13.38
C ASP A 582 16.77 -19.10 13.26
N LEU A 583 16.16 -19.78 12.28
CA LEU A 583 14.71 -19.91 12.22
C LEU A 583 14.23 -20.67 13.46
N ARG A 584 13.32 -20.08 14.22
CA ARG A 584 12.74 -20.67 15.42
C ARG A 584 11.29 -20.25 15.64
N VAL A 585 10.54 -21.08 16.35
CA VAL A 585 9.24 -20.73 16.92
C VAL A 585 9.50 -20.02 18.24
N THR A 586 9.07 -18.75 18.35
CA THR A 586 9.28 -17.93 19.56
C THR A 586 8.11 -17.97 20.53
N ASP A 587 6.90 -18.25 20.03
CA ASP A 587 5.71 -18.47 20.85
C ASP A 587 4.69 -19.33 20.07
N ALA A 588 3.86 -20.09 20.80
CA ALA A 588 2.82 -20.94 20.21
C ALA A 588 1.63 -21.11 21.17
N ASP A 589 0.41 -21.04 20.63
CA ASP A 589 -0.83 -21.28 21.37
C ASP A 589 -2.00 -21.50 20.39
N GLY A 590 -2.90 -22.46 20.67
CA GLY A 590 -4.15 -22.65 19.92
C GLY A 590 -4.02 -22.78 18.39
N GLY A 591 -2.89 -23.26 17.87
CA GLY A 591 -2.59 -23.33 16.43
C GLY A 591 -2.01 -22.06 15.80
N GLY A 592 -1.80 -21.00 16.60
CA GLY A 592 -1.04 -19.81 16.23
C GLY A 592 0.43 -19.94 16.61
N LEU A 593 1.33 -19.68 15.66
CA LEU A 593 2.79 -19.75 15.85
C LEU A 593 3.43 -18.43 15.46
N ARG A 594 4.30 -17.91 16.33
CA ARG A 594 5.20 -16.78 16.04
C ARG A 594 6.58 -17.32 15.67
N PHE A 595 7.10 -16.87 14.53
CA PHE A 595 8.43 -17.22 14.04
C PHE A 595 9.35 -16.00 14.07
N ALA A 596 10.64 -16.24 14.31
CA ALA A 596 11.70 -15.26 14.14
C ALA A 596 12.96 -15.91 13.55
N TRP A 597 13.79 -15.11 12.87
CA TRP A 597 15.04 -15.55 12.29
C TRP A 597 16.07 -14.42 12.17
N GLN A 598 17.32 -14.79 11.89
CA GLN A 598 18.34 -13.86 11.45
C GLN A 598 18.31 -13.71 9.94
N GLY A 599 18.42 -12.47 9.46
CA GLY A 599 18.33 -12.15 8.04
C GLY A 599 19.46 -12.80 7.23
N ALA A 600 19.14 -13.20 6.00
CA ALA A 600 20.14 -13.70 5.06
C ALA A 600 21.10 -12.59 4.60
N THR A 601 22.33 -12.99 4.25
CA THR A 601 23.28 -12.10 3.58
C THR A 601 22.97 -12.01 2.07
N GLY A 602 23.30 -10.86 1.48
CA GLY A 602 23.04 -10.57 0.07
C GLY A 602 21.71 -9.81 -0.15
N PRO A 603 21.36 -9.55 -1.43
CA PRO A 603 20.17 -8.78 -1.78
C PRO A 603 18.90 -9.63 -1.61
N VAL A 604 18.28 -9.52 -0.42
CA VAL A 604 17.00 -10.16 -0.11
C VAL A 604 15.86 -9.22 -0.46
N ARG A 605 14.91 -9.71 -1.24
CA ARG A 605 13.65 -9.04 -1.55
C ARG A 605 12.61 -9.29 -0.46
N HIS A 606 12.45 -10.56 -0.05
CA HIS A 606 11.55 -11.01 1.02
C HIS A 606 11.90 -12.44 1.45
N TYR A 607 11.19 -12.95 2.46
CA TYR A 607 11.25 -14.33 2.92
C TYR A 607 9.92 -15.04 2.69
N GLU A 608 9.97 -16.35 2.47
CA GLU A 608 8.79 -17.20 2.29
C GLU A 608 8.85 -18.38 3.28
N LEU A 609 7.74 -18.59 3.98
CA LEU A 609 7.58 -19.62 5.00
C LEU A 609 6.66 -20.73 4.47
N TYR A 610 7.12 -21.96 4.65
CA TYR A 610 6.44 -23.17 4.21
C TYR A 610 6.29 -24.16 5.35
N ARG A 611 5.26 -24.98 5.27
CA ARG A 611 5.16 -26.25 6.01
C ARG A 611 5.43 -27.40 5.06
N THR A 612 6.26 -28.35 5.48
CA THR A 612 6.42 -29.63 4.80
C THR A 612 5.43 -30.62 5.39
N LEU A 613 4.51 -31.12 4.57
CA LEU A 613 3.47 -32.07 4.97
C LEU A 613 4.03 -33.50 5.08
N PRO A 614 3.32 -34.44 5.74
CA PRO A 614 3.78 -35.82 5.88
C PRO A 614 4.04 -36.57 4.55
N ASP A 615 3.35 -36.18 3.47
CA ASP A 615 3.55 -36.72 2.12
C ASP A 615 4.78 -36.13 1.39
N GLY A 616 5.53 -35.24 2.05
CA GLY A 616 6.70 -34.56 1.50
C GLY A 616 6.38 -33.33 0.66
N THR A 617 5.11 -32.99 0.44
CA THR A 617 4.73 -31.78 -0.28
C THR A 617 4.92 -30.53 0.58
N ARG A 618 5.20 -29.40 -0.07
CA ARG A 618 5.36 -28.10 0.59
C ARG A 618 4.08 -27.28 0.44
N ARG A 619 3.56 -26.77 1.56
CA ARG A 619 2.43 -25.83 1.60
C ARG A 619 2.95 -24.44 1.94
N PHE A 620 2.71 -23.47 1.07
CA PHE A 620 3.03 -22.06 1.35
C PHE A 620 2.13 -21.54 2.47
N LEU A 621 2.73 -20.96 3.51
CA LEU A 621 2.01 -20.36 4.64
C LEU A 621 1.92 -18.83 4.50
N GLY A 622 2.94 -18.21 3.91
CA GLY A 622 3.01 -16.77 3.77
C GLY A 622 4.42 -16.30 3.43
N GLY A 623 4.54 -15.01 3.15
CA GLY A 623 5.83 -14.37 2.92
C GLY A 623 5.83 -12.95 3.50
N THR A 624 7.01 -12.45 3.82
CA THR A 624 7.18 -11.15 4.48
C THR A 624 8.54 -10.54 4.19
N CYS A 625 8.66 -9.22 4.22
CA CYS A 625 9.96 -8.54 4.17
C CYS A 625 10.62 -8.47 5.56
N GLN A 626 9.84 -8.72 6.62
CA GLN A 626 10.27 -8.66 8.01
C GLN A 626 11.15 -9.87 8.38
N ARG A 627 11.66 -9.89 9.62
CA ARG A 627 12.43 -11.00 10.20
C ARG A 627 11.65 -11.82 11.24
N ALA A 628 10.34 -11.61 11.26
CA ALA A 628 9.38 -12.36 12.05
C ALA A 628 8.11 -12.57 11.23
N PHE A 629 7.39 -13.66 11.50
CA PHE A 629 6.13 -13.96 10.82
C PHE A 629 5.17 -14.68 11.76
N TYR A 630 3.89 -14.33 11.69
CA TYR A 630 2.84 -15.04 12.41
C TYR A 630 2.06 -15.95 11.45
N ALA A 631 1.92 -17.22 11.79
CA ALA A 631 1.06 -18.16 11.08
C ALA A 631 -0.06 -18.64 12.02
N GLY A 632 -1.31 -18.33 11.66
CA GLY A 632 -2.50 -18.74 12.40
C GLY A 632 -3.22 -19.94 11.81
N GLY A 633 -4.05 -20.60 12.61
CA GLY A 633 -4.95 -21.66 12.16
C GLY A 633 -4.25 -22.95 11.74
N LEU A 634 -3.06 -23.22 12.28
CA LEU A 634 -2.33 -24.44 11.99
C LEU A 634 -2.84 -25.60 12.88
N ALA A 635 -2.98 -26.78 12.29
CA ALA A 635 -3.37 -28.01 12.98
C ALA A 635 -2.52 -29.20 12.48
N PRO A 636 -2.33 -30.26 13.30
CA PRO A 636 -1.68 -31.49 12.86
C PRO A 636 -2.46 -32.16 11.73
N GLU A 637 -1.77 -32.64 10.70
CA GLU A 637 -2.35 -33.60 9.76
C GLU A 637 -2.49 -34.98 10.46
N GLN A 638 -3.27 -35.89 9.87
CA GLN A 638 -3.51 -37.20 10.49
C GLN A 638 -2.19 -37.96 10.75
N GLY A 639 -1.91 -38.24 12.03
CA GLY A 639 -0.71 -38.96 12.45
C GLY A 639 0.56 -38.11 12.57
N GLU A 640 0.47 -36.79 12.41
CA GLU A 640 1.60 -35.88 12.54
C GLU A 640 1.80 -35.46 14.00
N SER A 641 2.90 -35.91 14.62
CA SER A 641 3.28 -35.51 15.98
C SER A 641 4.06 -34.20 16.02
N ALA A 642 4.70 -33.81 14.92
CA ALA A 642 5.44 -32.57 14.81
C ALA A 642 5.41 -32.03 13.37
N ALA A 643 5.25 -30.71 13.25
CA ALA A 643 5.28 -30.01 11.97
C ALA A 643 6.66 -29.46 11.67
N ARG A 644 7.13 -29.68 10.43
CA ARG A 644 8.38 -29.13 9.90
C ARG A 644 8.10 -27.87 9.09
N PHE A 645 8.86 -26.82 9.37
CA PHE A 645 8.79 -25.56 8.65
C PHE A 645 10.10 -25.27 7.90
N GLU A 646 9.97 -24.67 6.72
CA GLU A 646 11.07 -24.20 5.89
C GLU A 646 10.94 -22.69 5.66
N LEU A 647 12.01 -21.94 5.91
CA LEU A 647 12.11 -20.53 5.56
C LEU A 647 13.16 -20.36 4.47
N ARG A 648 12.83 -19.61 3.43
CA ARG A 648 13.73 -19.30 2.31
C ARG A 648 13.81 -17.81 2.10
N ALA A 649 15.00 -17.31 1.76
CA ALA A 649 15.19 -15.95 1.28
C ALA A 649 14.97 -15.92 -0.24
N VAL A 650 14.33 -14.86 -0.72
CA VAL A 650 14.03 -14.65 -2.14
C VAL A 650 14.75 -13.38 -2.59
N GLY A 651 15.50 -13.45 -3.70
CA GLY A 651 16.19 -12.32 -4.31
C GLY A 651 15.29 -11.49 -5.22
N GLU A 652 15.78 -10.34 -5.70
CA GLU A 652 15.01 -9.47 -6.62
C GLU A 652 14.60 -10.19 -7.92
N LEU A 653 15.42 -11.14 -8.40
CA LEU A 653 15.13 -11.98 -9.56
C LEU A 653 14.28 -13.22 -9.24
N PHE A 654 13.70 -13.29 -8.04
CA PHE A 654 12.98 -14.45 -7.51
C PHE A 654 13.82 -15.74 -7.43
N THR A 655 15.15 -15.59 -7.38
CA THR A 655 16.07 -16.66 -6.99
C THR A 655 15.83 -17.03 -5.53
N ILE A 656 15.88 -18.31 -5.21
CA ILE A 656 15.50 -18.83 -3.89
C ILE A 656 16.71 -19.47 -3.23
N SER A 657 16.98 -19.10 -1.98
CA SER A 657 18.04 -19.71 -1.19
C SER A 657 17.77 -21.18 -0.86
N THR A 658 18.78 -21.87 -0.32
CA THR A 658 18.53 -23.07 0.49
C THR A 658 17.67 -22.70 1.73
N ALA A 659 16.95 -23.68 2.27
CA ALA A 659 16.04 -23.45 3.39
C ALA A 659 16.75 -23.48 4.74
N ALA A 660 16.36 -22.58 5.64
CA ALA A 660 16.47 -22.79 7.08
C ALA A 660 15.25 -23.60 7.56
N THR A 661 15.43 -24.46 8.56
CA THR A 661 14.34 -25.33 9.03
C THR A 661 14.19 -25.29 10.54
N THR A 662 12.95 -25.40 11.00
CA THR A 662 12.60 -25.62 12.41
C THR A 662 11.45 -26.61 12.50
N THR A 663 11.26 -27.20 13.68
CA THR A 663 10.16 -28.13 13.97
C THR A 663 9.35 -27.61 15.15
N HIS A 664 8.03 -27.79 15.11
CA HIS A 664 7.13 -27.56 16.24
C HIS A 664 6.45 -28.89 16.60
N THR A 665 6.43 -29.25 17.88
CA THR A 665 5.68 -30.41 18.38
C THR A 665 4.30 -29.93 18.81
N TRP A 666 3.26 -30.63 18.37
CA TRP A 666 1.85 -30.25 18.59
C TRP A 666 1.37 -30.39 20.02
#